data_AF-A0A412Y1G2-F1
#
_entry.id   AF-A0A412Y1G2-F1
#
_cell.length_a   1.000
_cell.length_b   1.000
_cell.length_c   1.000
_cell.angle_alpha   90.00
_cell.angle_beta   90.00
_cell.angle_gamma   90.00
#
_symmetry.space_group_name_H-M   'P 1'
#
loop_
_entity.id
_entity.type
_entity.pdbx_description
1 polymer ?
#
loop_
_entity_poly.entity_id
_entity_poly.type
_entity_poly.pdbx_seq_one_letter_code
_entity_poly.pdbx_strand_id
1 'polypeptide(L)'
;MLRLRKLMQVACTATAALTVFSCSQDEFEMTNGKGNTAAITATFEGVGSNTRTTVNDQYQIVWQESDALALFCTDNSKTSLSYQDGKGTTSATFTGSVESGKTASFSVYPDQENMSVSNNTLTMTLPATLEKYAGSSNGPMYAKVTDADNLSALSFKHMAALIKLTVNKIPADATTFKVTASNNIAGTCTADLSADYPVLIVKDEGASKTITATFTASSSVTSRSFYIPLPVGTYQFITAELTNGNDKVYFTKTLNNKTLNRRDLLEVPALDCVTVEATTPTALNEALESSDNLPQTAPEDKITTDIAITGDFATASENAEIKIPVVANSDINLAFQSVPATSGGALQLTDKNKENQTTPAETATNKVSLAIPEVSDDGTSAPSVAIDMPRTTVTLSAVGAKATYNEVTVTTAKQTLVVNAGVTVKKLIIKGGNVEIYGIVEELVRENGNVEIVEVASFEAASIKTVTNPEHFKFTSTWDGISQIEATNGNIYTAAQLAYYQSKIAPNNVNYQSLPVTLTAGTTTLYADVDLANKPWLGMVINGNTFDGNNHTIKNLNMGQYIMNQQETKYTPQACIGLFAVVYGAATIKDITLDKVTIHPDASVSPKWVGALVGYSRGNVTKYENCVARNVDIFTHGATSYRVGGLIGYIEACGAANNTATATLKSCKVENATIAASFGYGGLVGSMYDSVTFEDCSTKDITLSLNGECDNTYGYVSGFIGDIANSGTKARTIIIKNCTADALTNETALKVPMGGCKWCGIVEPESVPNFTIKVTDNNESEKTLVAGTDFNKVYNIPWDGSSSFEPKYENNTYTITAPSELAWIAKQVEKGNTFEGKNILLSADLDMGNKNWKPIGDNSAHKTINMDKQEAEYVKTVKYFKGTFDGNNKTISNLMVNHKYPGAGLFGNVQNAIIKNLNVTNATINGSSKWTAVIIGFSNGSLTVENVKVSNSEINMGSDTDGAVKLAGIVSYMNGNNTEDIHLKGCSVSDFTIDGGSYNIAGLAGYIIKAKSFIIENCQTSNITLKVSDAKYANRVNYSSAFFGCFGVTASKQASSVVFKNNTVSGTYTYDGTAVNLGSFTISDAGKADDSDYNTFVCAPLFGDCDATSMDITIDDKVYTYNNGKYIQKQN
;
A
#
# COMPACT_ATOMS: atom_id res chain seq x y z
N MET A 1 14.58 -51.55 -13.09
CA MET A 1 15.77 -50.94 -13.72
C MET A 1 15.36 -49.70 -14.51
N LEU A 2 16.16 -48.64 -14.43
CA LEU A 2 16.22 -47.46 -15.30
C LEU A 2 14.93 -46.68 -15.69
N ARG A 3 14.77 -45.56 -14.97
CA ARG A 3 14.84 -44.16 -15.48
C ARG A 3 13.71 -43.54 -16.34
N LEU A 4 13.40 -42.32 -15.90
CA LEU A 4 12.86 -41.12 -16.58
C LEU A 4 11.33 -40.94 -16.73
N ARG A 5 10.81 -40.07 -15.85
CA ARG A 5 9.62 -39.23 -16.07
C ARG A 5 9.86 -38.25 -17.24
N LYS A 6 8.79 -37.88 -17.99
CA LYS A 6 8.32 -36.47 -18.05
C LYS A 6 7.00 -36.28 -18.82
N LEU A 7 6.15 -35.41 -18.23
CA LEU A 7 5.24 -34.41 -18.83
C LEU A 7 4.03 -34.83 -19.68
N MET A 8 2.86 -34.63 -19.06
CA MET A 8 1.76 -33.74 -19.47
C MET A 8 1.21 -33.75 -20.93
N GLN A 9 -0.13 -33.92 -20.95
CA GLN A 9 -1.14 -33.05 -21.57
C GLN A 9 -1.87 -33.47 -22.88
N VAL A 10 -3.21 -33.40 -22.75
CA VAL A 10 -4.25 -33.03 -23.73
C VAL A 10 -4.93 -34.13 -24.58
N ALA A 11 -6.11 -34.53 -24.06
CA ALA A 11 -7.42 -34.62 -24.73
C ALA A 11 -7.66 -35.68 -25.83
N CYS A 12 -8.82 -36.36 -25.89
CA CYS A 12 -10.13 -35.71 -26.09
C CYS A 12 -11.38 -36.48 -25.61
N THR A 13 -12.36 -35.68 -25.16
CA THR A 13 -13.83 -35.79 -25.33
C THR A 13 -14.64 -36.98 -24.78
N ALA A 14 -15.32 -36.68 -23.66
CA ALA A 14 -16.78 -36.52 -23.56
C ALA A 14 -17.73 -37.73 -23.61
N THR A 15 -18.48 -37.91 -22.52
CA THR A 15 -19.95 -37.90 -22.58
C THR A 15 -20.50 -37.25 -21.31
N ALA A 16 -21.55 -36.43 -21.42
CA ALA A 16 -22.23 -35.81 -20.29
C ALA A 16 -23.61 -36.45 -20.08
N ALA A 17 -24.05 -36.56 -18.82
CA ALA A 17 -25.45 -36.82 -18.47
C ALA A 17 -25.79 -36.20 -17.10
N LEU A 18 -27.02 -35.75 -16.95
CA LEU A 18 -27.54 -34.94 -15.84
C LEU A 18 -28.61 -35.72 -15.03
N THR A 19 -28.88 -35.22 -13.82
CA THR A 19 -30.17 -35.24 -13.09
C THR A 19 -30.79 -36.52 -12.48
N VAL A 20 -30.78 -36.55 -11.14
CA VAL A 20 -31.87 -36.77 -10.13
C VAL A 20 -32.85 -37.97 -10.18
N PHE A 21 -33.21 -38.41 -8.95
CA PHE A 21 -34.41 -39.13 -8.46
C PHE A 21 -34.42 -40.68 -8.31
N SER A 22 -34.16 -41.08 -7.05
CA SER A 22 -35.03 -41.87 -6.13
C SER A 22 -35.46 -43.32 -6.39
N CYS A 23 -35.54 -44.03 -5.25
CA CYS A 23 -36.38 -45.19 -4.92
C CYS A 23 -35.94 -46.60 -5.38
N SER A 24 -35.51 -47.39 -4.39
CA SER A 24 -36.35 -48.50 -3.92
C SER A 24 -36.63 -48.34 -2.42
N GLN A 25 -37.88 -48.04 -2.05
CA GLN A 25 -38.36 -48.44 -0.72
C GLN A 25 -38.51 -49.96 -0.73
N ASP A 26 -38.02 -50.62 0.31
CA ASP A 26 -38.78 -51.70 0.93
C ASP A 26 -39.13 -51.22 2.35
N GLU A 27 -40.42 -51.11 2.63
CA GLU A 27 -40.90 -50.70 3.94
C GLU A 27 -40.79 -51.88 4.91
N PHE A 28 -40.03 -51.69 5.98
CA PHE A 28 -40.28 -52.40 7.24
C PHE A 28 -40.60 -51.36 8.31
N GLU A 29 -41.90 -51.13 8.54
CA GLU A 29 -42.35 -50.43 9.73
C GLU A 29 -41.97 -51.22 10.98
N MET A 30 -40.94 -50.76 11.68
CA MET A 30 -40.80 -50.99 13.11
C MET A 30 -40.92 -49.67 13.85
N THR A 31 -42.17 -49.26 14.08
CA THR A 31 -42.50 -48.30 15.14
C THR A 31 -42.20 -48.94 16.50
N ASN A 32 -40.98 -48.75 17.02
CA ASN A 32 -40.70 -48.89 18.46
C ASN A 32 -39.40 -48.23 18.90
N GLY A 33 -39.53 -47.21 19.77
CA GLY A 33 -38.44 -46.75 20.64
C GLY A 33 -37.47 -45.73 20.05
N LYS A 34 -37.52 -44.49 20.56
CA LYS A 34 -36.33 -43.63 20.62
C LYS A 34 -35.32 -44.26 21.60
N GLY A 35 -34.51 -45.19 21.10
CA GLY A 35 -33.36 -45.73 21.82
C GLY A 35 -32.13 -44.87 21.54
N ASN A 36 -31.57 -44.22 22.57
CA ASN A 36 -30.54 -43.19 22.41
C ASN A 36 -29.15 -43.72 21.97
N THR A 37 -29.04 -44.96 21.48
CA THR A 37 -27.74 -45.61 21.19
C THR A 37 -27.36 -45.44 19.73
N ALA A 38 -26.68 -44.33 19.41
CA ALA A 38 -26.19 -44.06 18.05
C ALA A 38 -24.81 -44.71 17.83
N ALA A 39 -24.65 -45.40 16.70
CA ALA A 39 -23.34 -45.77 16.17
C ALA A 39 -22.77 -44.56 15.39
N ILE A 40 -21.60 -44.10 15.80
CA ILE A 40 -20.98 -42.86 15.33
C ILE A 40 -19.73 -43.22 14.54
N THR A 41 -19.69 -42.90 13.24
CA THR A 41 -18.50 -43.13 12.41
C THR A 41 -17.54 -41.95 12.56
N ALA A 42 -16.42 -42.14 13.25
CA ALA A 42 -15.40 -41.12 13.42
C ALA A 42 -14.37 -41.18 12.27
N THR A 43 -14.28 -40.08 11.53
CA THR A 43 -13.39 -39.88 10.38
C THR A 43 -12.48 -38.67 10.61
N PHE A 44 -11.48 -38.48 9.75
CA PHE A 44 -10.46 -37.43 9.87
C PHE A 44 -10.49 -36.42 8.72
N GLU A 45 -9.91 -35.23 8.93
CA GLU A 45 -9.80 -34.17 7.90
C GLU A 45 -8.95 -34.58 6.66
N GLY A 46 -9.60 -35.22 5.68
CA GLY A 46 -9.11 -35.35 4.30
C GLY A 46 -8.18 -36.54 3.99
N VAL A 47 -8.00 -36.81 2.69
CA VAL A 47 -7.11 -37.88 2.19
C VAL A 47 -5.70 -37.33 1.98
N GLY A 48 -4.74 -37.73 2.82
CA GLY A 48 -3.30 -37.60 2.51
C GLY A 48 -2.51 -36.47 3.17
N SER A 49 -2.68 -36.17 4.47
CA SER A 49 -1.73 -35.31 5.22
C SER A 49 -1.46 -35.80 6.64
N ASN A 50 -0.22 -35.65 7.13
CA ASN A 50 0.35 -36.35 8.30
C ASN A 50 0.31 -35.54 9.62
N THR A 51 -0.57 -35.88 10.56
CA THR A 51 -0.39 -35.78 12.04
C THR A 51 -1.48 -36.63 12.70
N ARG A 52 -1.13 -37.39 13.75
CA ARG A 52 -1.63 -38.78 13.87
C ARG A 52 -1.61 -39.33 15.31
N THR A 53 -2.65 -40.07 15.76
CA THR A 53 -2.76 -40.73 17.09
C THR A 53 -2.00 -42.05 17.18
N THR A 54 -2.13 -42.90 16.15
CA THR A 54 -1.19 -43.97 15.80
C THR A 54 -0.86 -43.84 14.32
N VAL A 55 0.38 -44.10 13.92
CA VAL A 55 0.86 -43.97 12.52
C VAL A 55 1.14 -45.36 11.96
N ASN A 56 0.51 -45.74 10.84
CA ASN A 56 0.93 -46.94 10.09
C ASN A 56 2.12 -46.64 9.16
N ASP A 57 2.73 -47.67 8.57
CA ASP A 57 3.92 -47.54 7.72
C ASP A 57 3.71 -46.69 6.45
N GLN A 58 2.46 -46.41 6.08
CA GLN A 58 2.06 -45.56 4.96
C GLN A 58 1.78 -44.11 5.40
N TYR A 59 2.16 -43.77 6.64
CA TYR A 59 1.86 -42.51 7.30
C TYR A 59 0.36 -42.21 7.31
N GLN A 60 -0.50 -43.14 7.74
CA GLN A 60 -1.96 -42.91 7.92
C GLN A 60 -2.36 -43.00 9.40
N ILE A 61 -3.40 -42.23 9.85
CA ILE A 61 -3.89 -42.31 11.25
C ILE A 61 -4.99 -43.34 11.33
N VAL A 62 -4.80 -44.22 12.28
CA VAL A 62 -5.59 -45.39 12.50
C VAL A 62 -6.06 -45.40 13.94
N TRP A 63 -7.35 -45.66 14.12
CA TRP A 63 -7.93 -45.86 15.43
C TRP A 63 -7.43 -47.17 16.05
N GLN A 64 -7.41 -47.23 17.38
CA GLN A 64 -7.07 -48.40 18.19
C GLN A 64 -8.25 -48.83 19.06
N GLU A 65 -8.24 -50.09 19.49
CA GLU A 65 -9.26 -50.66 20.39
C GLU A 65 -9.36 -49.92 21.75
N SER A 66 -8.29 -49.22 22.15
CA SER A 66 -8.21 -48.44 23.39
C SER A 66 -8.67 -46.99 23.24
N ASP A 67 -9.02 -46.53 22.03
CA ASP A 67 -9.44 -45.14 21.82
C ASP A 67 -10.87 -44.91 22.35
N ALA A 68 -11.11 -43.72 22.90
CA ALA A 68 -12.41 -43.26 23.36
C ALA A 68 -12.60 -41.77 23.05
N LEU A 69 -13.85 -41.36 22.83
CA LEU A 69 -14.21 -39.98 22.49
C LEU A 69 -15.11 -39.39 23.59
N ALA A 70 -14.87 -38.14 23.98
CA ALA A 70 -15.84 -37.37 24.77
C ALA A 70 -16.86 -36.74 23.82
N LEU A 71 -18.15 -36.95 24.03
CA LEU A 71 -19.24 -36.24 23.36
C LEU A 71 -19.85 -35.22 24.33
N PHE A 72 -19.89 -33.95 23.93
CA PHE A 72 -20.49 -32.88 24.72
C PHE A 72 -21.81 -32.42 24.13
N CYS A 73 -22.77 -32.17 25.01
CA CYS A 73 -24.08 -31.60 24.67
C CYS A 73 -24.09 -30.07 24.81
N THR A 74 -25.13 -29.42 24.29
CA THR A 74 -25.31 -27.96 24.35
C THR A 74 -25.46 -27.40 25.77
N ASP A 75 -25.73 -28.25 26.77
CA ASP A 75 -25.75 -27.92 28.20
C ASP A 75 -24.38 -28.13 28.89
N ASN A 76 -23.33 -28.40 28.12
CA ASN A 76 -21.98 -28.79 28.55
C ASN A 76 -21.87 -30.13 29.29
N SER A 77 -22.94 -30.93 29.35
CA SER A 77 -22.82 -32.31 29.87
C SER A 77 -22.05 -33.21 28.89
N LYS A 78 -21.36 -34.20 29.46
CA LYS A 78 -20.37 -35.03 28.77
C LYS A 78 -20.79 -36.51 28.82
N THR A 79 -20.62 -37.23 27.73
CA THR A 79 -20.74 -38.70 27.67
C THR A 79 -19.55 -39.31 26.94
N SER A 80 -19.03 -40.42 27.45
CA SER A 80 -17.97 -41.20 26.80
C SER A 80 -18.54 -42.08 25.69
N LEU A 81 -17.86 -42.09 24.54
CA LEU A 81 -18.12 -43.00 23.42
C LEU A 81 -16.99 -44.03 23.35
N SER A 82 -17.33 -45.31 23.45
CA SER A 82 -16.37 -46.42 23.39
C SER A 82 -16.19 -46.90 21.95
N TYR A 83 -14.96 -47.25 21.59
CA TYR A 83 -14.64 -47.93 20.33
C TYR A 83 -15.45 -49.23 20.16
N GLN A 84 -15.81 -49.57 18.91
CA GLN A 84 -16.40 -50.86 18.52
C GLN A 84 -15.61 -51.56 17.42
N ASP A 85 -15.39 -50.89 16.27
CA ASP A 85 -14.78 -51.50 15.08
C ASP A 85 -14.03 -50.46 14.23
N GLY A 86 -13.11 -50.89 13.36
CA GLY A 86 -12.31 -50.04 12.46
C GLY A 86 -10.84 -49.86 12.85
N LYS A 87 -10.32 -50.65 13.79
CA LYS A 87 -8.89 -50.68 14.19
C LYS A 87 -7.98 -50.75 12.97
N GLY A 88 -6.90 -49.97 12.97
CA GLY A 88 -5.93 -50.01 11.86
C GLY A 88 -6.40 -49.27 10.62
N THR A 89 -7.54 -48.55 10.66
CA THR A 89 -8.09 -47.81 9.52
C THR A 89 -8.40 -46.35 9.87
N THR A 90 -8.55 -45.50 8.86
CA THR A 90 -8.84 -44.06 8.98
C THR A 90 -10.30 -43.74 9.35
N SER A 91 -11.11 -44.75 9.71
CA SER A 91 -12.52 -44.61 10.05
C SER A 91 -12.91 -45.69 11.06
N ALA A 92 -13.39 -45.30 12.23
CA ALA A 92 -13.85 -46.27 13.24
C ALA A 92 -15.25 -45.94 13.74
N THR A 93 -15.96 -46.99 14.12
CA THR A 93 -17.28 -46.88 14.73
C THR A 93 -17.12 -46.82 16.23
N PHE A 94 -17.71 -45.80 16.84
CA PHE A 94 -17.83 -45.63 18.28
C PHE A 94 -19.30 -45.73 18.68
N THR A 95 -19.58 -46.21 19.89
CA THR A 95 -20.95 -46.26 20.44
C THR A 95 -21.03 -45.58 21.78
N GLY A 96 -22.12 -44.87 21.98
CA GLY A 96 -22.56 -44.33 23.25
C GLY A 96 -24.00 -43.82 23.11
N SER A 97 -24.47 -43.07 24.10
CA SER A 97 -25.82 -42.53 24.08
C SER A 97 -25.91 -41.15 24.68
N VAL A 98 -26.52 -40.22 23.94
CA VAL A 98 -26.90 -38.90 24.47
C VAL A 98 -28.04 -39.06 25.48
N GLU A 99 -28.03 -38.35 26.59
CA GLU A 99 -29.13 -38.41 27.56
C GLU A 99 -30.44 -37.83 26.99
N SER A 100 -31.58 -38.39 27.40
CA SER A 100 -32.89 -37.99 26.89
C SER A 100 -33.17 -36.50 27.14
N GLY A 101 -33.50 -35.75 26.08
CA GLY A 101 -33.77 -34.32 26.14
C GLY A 101 -32.55 -33.41 25.95
N LYS A 102 -31.37 -33.97 25.65
CA LYS A 102 -30.15 -33.21 25.35
C LYS A 102 -29.78 -33.27 23.88
N THR A 103 -29.10 -32.22 23.41
CA THR A 103 -28.65 -32.07 22.02
C THR A 103 -27.13 -32.14 21.97
N ALA A 104 -26.56 -33.04 21.17
CA ALA A 104 -25.12 -33.13 20.97
C ALA A 104 -24.56 -31.90 20.22
N SER A 105 -23.36 -31.45 20.58
CA SER A 105 -22.76 -30.19 20.11
C SER A 105 -21.38 -30.38 19.47
N PHE A 106 -20.51 -31.17 20.09
CA PHE A 106 -19.18 -31.51 19.55
C PHE A 106 -18.59 -32.72 20.27
N SER A 107 -17.54 -33.30 19.71
CA SER A 107 -16.77 -34.39 20.30
C SER A 107 -15.27 -34.07 20.33
N VAL A 108 -14.58 -34.62 21.33
CA VAL A 108 -13.16 -34.40 21.60
C VAL A 108 -12.46 -35.75 21.79
N TYR A 109 -11.24 -35.86 21.27
CA TYR A 109 -10.31 -36.97 21.53
C TYR A 109 -9.02 -36.43 22.16
N PRO A 110 -8.34 -37.19 23.05
CA PRO A 110 -8.81 -38.41 23.70
C PRO A 110 -9.82 -38.09 24.80
N ASP A 111 -10.72 -39.01 25.13
CA ASP A 111 -11.57 -38.87 26.31
C ASP A 111 -10.75 -38.84 27.62
N GLN A 112 -11.13 -37.99 28.57
CA GLN A 112 -10.47 -37.78 29.85
C GLN A 112 -11.50 -37.47 30.95
N GLU A 113 -11.36 -38.08 32.13
CA GLU A 113 -12.32 -37.97 33.23
C GLU A 113 -12.56 -36.52 33.68
N ASN A 114 -11.49 -35.72 33.77
CA ASN A 114 -11.50 -34.31 34.20
C ASN A 114 -11.82 -33.29 33.09
N MET A 115 -12.19 -33.75 31.88
CA MET A 115 -12.49 -32.86 30.75
C MET A 115 -13.81 -32.11 30.97
N SER A 116 -13.82 -30.81 30.75
CA SER A 116 -15.00 -29.94 30.94
C SER A 116 -15.07 -28.82 29.92
N VAL A 117 -16.26 -28.27 29.70
CA VAL A 117 -16.48 -27.09 28.84
C VAL A 117 -17.28 -26.03 29.59
N SER A 118 -16.86 -24.78 29.47
CA SER A 118 -17.57 -23.61 29.98
C SER A 118 -17.32 -22.43 29.04
N ASN A 119 -18.37 -21.65 28.72
CA ASN A 119 -18.29 -20.49 27.81
C ASN A 119 -17.52 -20.78 26.51
N ASN A 120 -17.89 -21.86 25.79
CA ASN A 120 -17.21 -22.38 24.59
C ASN A 120 -15.71 -22.72 24.77
N THR A 121 -15.16 -22.69 25.97
CA THR A 121 -13.77 -23.05 26.25
C THR A 121 -13.70 -24.50 26.73
N LEU A 122 -13.08 -25.36 25.94
CA LEU A 122 -12.67 -26.70 26.36
C LEU A 122 -11.54 -26.58 27.39
N THR A 123 -11.60 -27.36 28.47
CA THR A 123 -10.49 -27.61 29.40
C THR A 123 -10.19 -29.10 29.45
N MET A 124 -8.93 -29.47 29.24
CA MET A 124 -8.43 -30.85 29.26
C MET A 124 -6.98 -30.90 29.77
N THR A 125 -6.37 -32.07 29.90
CA THR A 125 -4.99 -32.22 30.38
C THR A 125 -4.09 -32.87 29.32
N LEU A 126 -2.94 -32.25 29.03
CA LEU A 126 -1.83 -32.92 28.34
C LEU A 126 -0.94 -33.58 29.41
N PRO A 127 -0.79 -34.91 29.43
CA PRO A 127 -0.07 -35.60 30.50
C PRO A 127 1.44 -35.34 30.42
N ALA A 128 2.05 -35.00 31.56
CA ALA A 128 3.51 -34.85 31.68
C ALA A 128 4.27 -36.19 31.66
N THR A 129 3.56 -37.31 31.87
CA THR A 129 4.13 -38.67 31.78
C THR A 129 3.22 -39.55 30.94
N LEU A 130 3.80 -40.21 29.93
CA LEU A 130 3.16 -41.23 29.10
C LEU A 130 3.67 -42.60 29.55
N GLU A 131 2.90 -43.28 30.40
CA GLU A 131 3.29 -44.59 30.93
C GLU A 131 3.18 -45.71 29.88
N LYS A 132 4.14 -46.65 29.90
CA LYS A 132 4.16 -47.85 29.05
C LYS A 132 4.01 -47.54 27.55
N TYR A 133 4.69 -46.48 27.11
CA TYR A 133 4.67 -45.93 25.78
C TYR A 133 4.95 -46.99 24.69
N ALA A 134 3.92 -47.29 23.90
CA ALA A 134 3.93 -48.31 22.85
C ALA A 134 3.94 -47.75 21.42
N GLY A 135 4.11 -46.43 21.25
CA GLY A 135 4.16 -45.77 19.94
C GLY A 135 2.92 -44.96 19.53
N SER A 136 1.91 -44.84 20.40
CA SER A 136 0.77 -43.93 20.21
C SER A 136 1.08 -42.53 20.73
N SER A 137 0.53 -41.48 20.10
CA SER A 137 0.73 -40.08 20.51
C SER A 137 -0.40 -39.50 21.35
N ASN A 138 -1.61 -40.09 21.26
CA ASN A 138 -2.85 -39.56 21.83
C ASN A 138 -3.10 -38.08 21.52
N GLY A 139 -2.64 -37.60 20.35
CA GLY A 139 -2.72 -36.21 19.92
C GLY A 139 -4.15 -35.63 19.94
N PRO A 140 -4.44 -34.54 20.67
CA PRO A 140 -5.81 -34.07 20.82
C PRO A 140 -6.47 -33.52 19.55
N MET A 141 -7.75 -33.86 19.39
CA MET A 141 -8.58 -33.50 18.24
C MET A 141 -10.00 -33.11 18.64
N TYR A 142 -10.67 -32.34 17.79
CA TYR A 142 -12.04 -31.84 17.96
C TYR A 142 -12.88 -32.07 16.69
N ALA A 143 -14.13 -32.49 16.86
CA ALA A 143 -15.13 -32.60 15.80
C ALA A 143 -16.40 -31.83 16.19
N LYS A 144 -16.87 -30.91 15.35
CA LYS A 144 -18.16 -30.22 15.54
C LYS A 144 -19.30 -31.15 15.10
N VAL A 145 -20.37 -31.24 15.88
CA VAL A 145 -21.62 -31.88 15.43
C VAL A 145 -22.34 -30.90 14.51
N THR A 146 -22.63 -31.33 13.29
CA THR A 146 -23.34 -30.51 12.28
C THR A 146 -24.81 -30.88 12.15
N ASP A 147 -25.17 -32.12 12.49
CA ASP A 147 -26.53 -32.63 12.60
C ASP A 147 -26.63 -33.39 13.92
N ALA A 148 -27.43 -32.88 14.85
CA ALA A 148 -27.58 -33.47 16.18
C ALA A 148 -28.63 -34.58 16.23
N ASP A 149 -29.52 -34.66 15.23
CA ASP A 149 -30.48 -35.74 15.07
C ASP A 149 -29.85 -36.94 14.31
N ASN A 150 -28.74 -36.72 13.59
CA ASN A 150 -28.00 -37.74 12.86
C ASN A 150 -26.47 -37.70 13.13
N LEU A 151 -26.06 -38.35 14.22
CA LEU A 151 -24.64 -38.47 14.61
C LEU A 151 -23.84 -39.49 13.77
N SER A 152 -24.32 -39.96 12.62
CA SER A 152 -23.73 -41.08 11.89
C SER A 152 -22.28 -40.85 11.42
N ALA A 153 -21.84 -39.59 11.29
CA ALA A 153 -20.46 -39.26 10.92
C ALA A 153 -19.93 -38.00 11.64
N LEU A 154 -18.74 -38.12 12.25
CA LEU A 154 -17.98 -36.99 12.81
C LEU A 154 -16.63 -36.86 12.08
N SER A 155 -16.19 -35.62 11.83
CA SER A 155 -14.91 -35.30 11.19
C SER A 155 -13.99 -34.57 12.18
N PHE A 156 -12.96 -35.26 12.67
CA PHE A 156 -12.01 -34.72 13.64
C PHE A 156 -10.93 -33.85 12.97
N LYS A 157 -10.68 -32.69 13.58
CA LYS A 157 -9.62 -31.71 13.28
C LYS A 157 -8.58 -31.70 14.41
N HIS A 158 -7.31 -31.54 14.08
CA HIS A 158 -6.22 -31.44 15.06
C HIS A 158 -6.24 -30.12 15.85
N MET A 159 -5.92 -30.17 17.15
CA MET A 159 -5.76 -28.97 18.00
C MET A 159 -4.29 -28.66 18.37
N ALA A 160 -3.34 -29.49 17.96
CA ALA A 160 -1.92 -29.39 18.31
C ALA A 160 -1.01 -29.71 17.12
N ALA A 161 0.30 -29.57 17.30
CA ALA A 161 1.35 -30.12 16.44
C ALA A 161 1.83 -31.49 16.97
N LEU A 162 2.68 -32.17 16.21
CA LEU A 162 3.29 -33.45 16.60
C LEU A 162 4.78 -33.46 16.28
N ILE A 163 5.63 -33.87 17.22
CA ILE A 163 7.03 -34.24 16.92
C ILE A 163 7.12 -35.75 16.73
N LYS A 164 7.79 -36.19 15.65
CA LYS A 164 8.22 -37.58 15.43
C LYS A 164 9.73 -37.64 15.52
N LEU A 165 10.25 -38.49 16.40
CA LEU A 165 11.68 -38.75 16.53
C LEU A 165 11.92 -40.25 16.64
N THR A 166 12.72 -40.80 15.73
CA THR A 166 13.09 -42.22 15.72
C THR A 166 14.48 -42.39 16.32
N VAL A 167 14.61 -43.27 17.32
CA VAL A 167 15.90 -43.64 17.92
C VAL A 167 16.22 -45.07 17.52
N ASN A 168 17.39 -45.26 16.91
CA ASN A 168 18.00 -46.56 16.61
C ASN A 168 19.11 -46.86 17.63
N LYS A 169 19.58 -48.10 17.66
CA LYS A 169 20.62 -48.61 18.58
C LYS A 169 20.27 -48.33 20.05
N ILE A 170 18.99 -48.43 20.41
CA ILE A 170 18.52 -48.18 21.79
C ILE A 170 19.23 -49.14 22.76
N PRO A 171 19.91 -48.63 23.82
CA PRO A 171 20.55 -49.47 24.83
C PRO A 171 19.55 -50.37 25.57
N ALA A 172 19.96 -51.60 25.85
CA ALA A 172 19.08 -52.63 26.41
C ALA A 172 18.51 -52.28 27.80
N ASP A 173 19.16 -51.37 28.54
CA ASP A 173 18.79 -50.86 29.86
C ASP A 173 18.10 -49.47 29.84
N ALA A 174 17.87 -48.89 28.65
CA ALA A 174 17.10 -47.65 28.50
C ALA A 174 15.60 -47.88 28.78
N THR A 175 14.97 -46.94 29.47
CA THR A 175 13.57 -47.05 29.95
C THR A 175 12.74 -45.79 29.75
N THR A 176 13.37 -44.63 29.54
CA THR A 176 12.65 -43.35 29.47
C THR A 176 13.18 -42.46 28.37
N PHE A 177 12.24 -41.85 27.63
CA PHE A 177 12.51 -40.81 26.64
C PHE A 177 11.81 -39.52 27.07
N LYS A 178 12.55 -38.43 27.22
CA LYS A 178 12.02 -37.12 27.66
C LYS A 178 12.05 -36.15 26.48
N VAL A 179 11.01 -35.33 26.37
CA VAL A 179 10.99 -34.13 25.53
C VAL A 179 10.81 -32.93 26.45
N THR A 180 11.81 -32.05 26.52
CA THR A 180 11.79 -30.82 27.31
C THR A 180 11.82 -29.62 26.37
N ALA A 181 11.00 -28.60 26.58
CA ALA A 181 10.91 -27.45 25.68
C ALA A 181 11.03 -26.11 26.41
N SER A 182 11.27 -25.02 25.68
CA SER A 182 11.31 -23.67 26.25
C SER A 182 9.98 -23.22 26.87
N ASN A 183 8.87 -23.74 26.33
CA ASN A 183 7.49 -23.38 26.72
C ASN A 183 6.85 -24.53 27.49
N ASN A 184 5.73 -24.26 28.15
CA ASN A 184 4.91 -25.30 28.78
C ASN A 184 4.28 -26.19 27.68
N ILE A 185 4.44 -27.51 27.80
CA ILE A 185 3.99 -28.51 26.79
C ILE A 185 3.05 -29.56 27.37
N ALA A 186 2.98 -29.68 28.69
CA ALA A 186 2.06 -30.54 29.42
C ALA A 186 1.44 -29.78 30.61
N GLY A 187 0.37 -30.31 31.18
CA GLY A 187 -0.43 -29.71 32.24
C GLY A 187 -1.87 -29.44 31.81
N THR A 188 -2.57 -28.58 32.55
CA THR A 188 -3.92 -28.13 32.21
C THR A 188 -3.87 -27.30 30.93
N CYS A 189 -4.75 -27.56 29.97
CA CYS A 189 -4.77 -26.85 28.69
C CYS A 189 -6.21 -26.53 28.26
N THR A 190 -6.34 -25.50 27.41
CA THR A 190 -7.63 -25.03 26.90
C THR A 190 -7.62 -24.76 25.41
N ALA A 191 -8.80 -24.89 24.79
CA ALA A 191 -9.06 -24.49 23.41
C ALA A 191 -10.40 -23.74 23.31
N ASP A 192 -10.42 -22.66 22.54
CA ASP A 192 -11.65 -21.94 22.19
C ASP A 192 -12.37 -22.67 21.05
N LEU A 193 -13.56 -23.21 21.35
CA LEU A 193 -14.38 -23.98 20.42
C LEU A 193 -15.26 -23.10 19.52
N SER A 194 -15.23 -21.77 19.69
CA SER A 194 -15.89 -20.83 18.78
C SER A 194 -15.08 -20.56 17.51
N ALA A 195 -13.76 -20.80 17.54
CA ALA A 195 -12.88 -20.68 16.39
C ALA A 195 -13.10 -21.81 15.36
N ASP A 196 -12.94 -21.50 14.06
CA ASP A 196 -13.06 -22.48 12.96
C ASP A 196 -12.07 -23.65 13.09
N TYR A 197 -10.92 -23.40 13.74
CA TYR A 197 -9.84 -24.35 13.99
C TYR A 197 -9.29 -24.16 15.41
N PRO A 198 -9.91 -24.77 16.43
CA PRO A 198 -9.45 -24.66 17.82
C PRO A 198 -8.00 -25.14 17.96
N VAL A 199 -7.22 -24.45 18.80
CA VAL A 199 -5.83 -24.81 19.14
C VAL A 199 -5.65 -24.91 20.65
N LEU A 200 -4.80 -25.84 21.10
CA LEU A 200 -4.51 -26.01 22.52
C LEU A 200 -3.46 -25.02 23.03
N ILE A 201 -3.77 -24.39 24.15
CA ILE A 201 -2.90 -23.50 24.93
C ILE A 201 -2.77 -24.09 26.33
N VAL A 202 -1.54 -24.29 26.82
CA VAL A 202 -1.27 -24.76 28.18
C VAL A 202 -1.39 -23.60 29.17
N LYS A 203 -2.17 -23.79 30.24
CA LYS A 203 -2.28 -22.88 31.38
C LYS A 203 -1.14 -23.14 32.37
N ASP A 204 -0.71 -22.12 33.10
CA ASP A 204 0.39 -22.25 34.08
C ASP A 204 0.06 -23.18 35.27
N GLU A 205 -1.22 -23.37 35.60
CA GLU A 205 -1.64 -24.29 36.67
C GLU A 205 -1.38 -25.77 36.32
N GLY A 206 -0.41 -26.35 37.02
CA GLY A 206 0.05 -27.73 36.77
C GLY A 206 0.88 -27.87 35.49
N ALA A 207 1.41 -26.77 34.97
CA ALA A 207 2.24 -26.76 33.77
C ALA A 207 3.56 -27.52 33.95
N SER A 208 3.96 -28.26 32.92
CA SER A 208 5.27 -28.85 32.77
C SER A 208 5.88 -28.47 31.43
N LYS A 209 7.19 -28.18 31.45
CA LYS A 209 8.02 -28.01 30.26
C LYS A 209 8.55 -29.33 29.69
N THR A 210 8.25 -30.45 30.35
CA THR A 210 8.74 -31.78 30.00
C THR A 210 7.60 -32.79 29.89
N ILE A 211 7.63 -33.60 28.82
CA ILE A 211 6.85 -34.83 28.67
C ILE A 211 7.82 -36.01 28.75
N THR A 212 7.53 -36.99 29.61
CA THR A 212 8.34 -38.21 29.79
C THR A 212 7.57 -39.44 29.31
N ALA A 213 8.06 -40.11 28.27
CA ALA A 213 7.54 -41.39 27.81
C ALA A 213 8.35 -42.54 28.44
N THR A 214 7.69 -43.39 29.24
CA THR A 214 8.32 -44.56 29.89
C THR A 214 8.01 -45.83 29.11
N PHE A 215 8.98 -46.72 28.93
CA PHE A 215 8.82 -47.97 28.21
C PHE A 215 9.66 -49.09 28.84
N THR A 216 9.32 -50.34 28.55
CA THR A 216 10.02 -51.50 29.13
C THR A 216 11.38 -51.69 28.45
N ALA A 217 12.45 -51.71 29.27
CA ALA A 217 13.79 -52.11 28.84
C ALA A 217 13.77 -53.50 28.18
N SER A 218 14.47 -53.64 27.05
CA SER A 218 14.52 -54.90 26.30
C SER A 218 15.72 -54.94 25.37
N SER A 219 16.46 -56.05 25.40
CA SER A 219 17.53 -56.35 24.43
C SER A 219 17.01 -56.64 23.02
N SER A 220 15.70 -56.83 22.82
CA SER A 220 15.09 -57.05 21.50
C SER A 220 14.63 -55.77 20.81
N VAL A 221 14.58 -54.63 21.50
CA VAL A 221 14.12 -53.35 20.95
C VAL A 221 15.33 -52.52 20.52
N THR A 222 15.78 -52.70 19.29
CA THR A 222 16.92 -51.96 18.74
C THR A 222 16.54 -50.62 18.11
N SER A 223 15.26 -50.35 17.85
CA SER A 223 14.76 -49.06 17.36
C SER A 223 13.34 -48.77 17.85
N ARG A 224 13.00 -47.50 18.03
CA ARG A 224 11.65 -47.03 18.41
C ARG A 224 11.39 -45.61 17.88
N SER A 225 10.18 -45.38 17.37
CA SER A 225 9.69 -44.03 17.07
C SER A 225 8.85 -43.48 18.21
N PHE A 226 9.14 -42.25 18.62
CA PHE A 226 8.40 -41.49 19.61
C PHE A 226 7.60 -40.39 18.90
N TYR A 227 6.30 -40.34 19.20
CA TYR A 227 5.34 -39.38 18.69
C TYR A 227 4.76 -38.62 19.88
N ILE A 228 5.12 -37.34 20.05
CA ILE A 228 4.74 -36.53 21.21
C ILE A 228 3.93 -35.31 20.73
N PRO A 229 2.72 -35.05 21.24
CA PRO A 229 1.96 -33.87 20.87
C PRO A 229 2.60 -32.63 21.51
N LEU A 230 2.70 -31.55 20.74
CA LEU A 230 3.21 -30.26 21.21
C LEU A 230 2.16 -29.17 20.91
N PRO A 231 1.85 -28.28 21.88
CA PRO A 231 1.02 -27.10 21.64
C PRO A 231 1.50 -26.25 20.46
N VAL A 232 0.60 -25.41 19.93
CA VAL A 232 0.94 -24.45 18.87
C VAL A 232 1.77 -23.32 19.48
N GLY A 233 2.90 -22.96 18.85
CA GLY A 233 3.75 -21.87 19.33
C GLY A 233 5.20 -21.90 18.80
N THR A 234 5.97 -20.90 19.20
CA THR A 234 7.41 -20.78 18.90
C THR A 234 8.23 -21.25 20.09
N TYR A 235 9.08 -22.24 19.86
CA TYR A 235 9.96 -22.86 20.84
C TYR A 235 11.42 -22.46 20.59
N GLN A 236 12.06 -21.86 21.59
CA GLN A 236 13.49 -21.52 21.55
C GLN A 236 14.35 -22.79 21.49
N PHE A 237 13.94 -23.82 22.24
CA PHE A 237 14.52 -25.15 22.17
C PHE A 237 13.46 -26.23 22.42
N ILE A 238 13.68 -27.39 21.81
CA ILE A 238 13.02 -28.67 22.11
C ILE A 238 14.14 -29.71 22.23
N THR A 239 14.40 -30.19 23.44
CA THR A 239 15.44 -31.17 23.75
C THR A 239 14.82 -32.54 23.97
N ALA A 240 15.22 -33.49 23.14
CA ALA A 240 14.92 -34.91 23.32
C ALA A 240 16.08 -35.62 24.04
N GLU A 241 15.77 -36.45 25.03
CA GLU A 241 16.76 -37.14 25.87
C GLU A 241 16.36 -38.60 26.06
N LEU A 242 17.32 -39.53 25.98
CA LEU A 242 17.11 -40.94 26.30
C LEU A 242 17.91 -41.32 27.55
N THR A 243 17.24 -41.89 28.55
CA THR A 243 17.86 -42.31 29.82
C THR A 243 17.32 -43.65 30.33
N ASN A 244 17.92 -44.16 31.40
CA ASN A 244 17.44 -45.35 32.14
C ASN A 244 16.50 -45.02 33.32
N GLY A 245 15.92 -43.82 33.34
CA GLY A 245 15.03 -43.37 34.42
C GLY A 245 15.75 -42.84 35.67
N ASN A 246 17.04 -43.11 35.82
CA ASN A 246 17.91 -42.55 36.87
C ASN A 246 18.87 -41.51 36.24
N ASP A 247 20.16 -41.60 36.54
CA ASP A 247 21.17 -40.56 36.24
C ASP A 247 21.85 -40.72 34.87
N LYS A 248 21.71 -41.87 34.19
CA LYS A 248 22.47 -42.16 32.96
C LYS A 248 21.74 -41.66 31.71
N VAL A 249 22.27 -40.59 31.11
CA VAL A 249 21.86 -40.08 29.80
C VAL A 249 22.66 -40.76 28.69
N TYR A 250 21.98 -41.37 27.71
CA TYR A 250 22.62 -42.05 26.57
C TYR A 250 22.82 -41.13 25.37
N PHE A 251 21.86 -40.23 25.12
CA PHE A 251 22.00 -39.12 24.17
C PHE A 251 21.08 -37.96 24.54
N THR A 252 21.46 -36.77 24.08
CA THR A 252 20.68 -35.54 24.18
C THR A 252 20.67 -34.86 22.81
N LYS A 253 19.47 -34.60 22.27
CA LYS A 253 19.25 -33.93 20.97
C LYS A 253 18.45 -32.65 21.16
N THR A 254 19.11 -31.50 21.09
CA THR A 254 18.41 -30.20 21.08
C THR A 254 18.05 -29.78 19.65
N LEU A 255 16.80 -29.36 19.47
CA LEU A 255 16.28 -28.68 18.28
C LEU A 255 16.00 -27.22 18.63
N ASN A 256 16.82 -26.30 18.15
CA ASN A 256 16.64 -24.87 18.41
C ASN A 256 15.64 -24.24 17.43
N ASN A 257 14.96 -23.18 17.89
CA ASN A 257 14.11 -22.26 17.12
C ASN A 257 13.14 -22.98 16.18
N LYS A 258 12.06 -23.52 16.76
CA LYS A 258 10.99 -24.25 16.05
C LYS A 258 9.65 -23.58 16.29
N THR A 259 9.06 -23.03 15.24
CA THR A 259 7.65 -22.63 15.23
C THR A 259 6.81 -23.82 14.77
N LEU A 260 5.80 -24.18 15.56
CA LEU A 260 4.87 -25.28 15.28
C LEU A 260 3.45 -24.74 15.16
N ASN A 261 2.80 -24.97 14.02
CA ASN A 261 1.41 -24.64 13.75
C ASN A 261 0.50 -25.85 14.01
N ARG A 262 -0.82 -25.60 14.04
CA ARG A 262 -1.83 -26.67 14.10
C ARG A 262 -1.61 -27.65 12.95
N ARG A 263 -1.57 -28.96 13.23
CA ARG A 263 -1.36 -30.05 12.23
C ARG A 263 0.05 -30.09 11.62
N ASP A 264 1.05 -29.40 12.18
CA ASP A 264 2.45 -29.56 11.75
C ASP A 264 3.05 -30.87 12.29
N LEU A 265 3.75 -31.61 11.43
CA LEU A 265 4.61 -32.73 11.81
C LEU A 265 6.08 -32.28 11.78
N LEU A 266 6.68 -32.14 12.96
CA LEU A 266 8.13 -31.99 13.08
C LEU A 266 8.76 -33.39 13.04
N GLU A 267 9.10 -33.87 11.84
CA GLU A 267 9.86 -35.10 11.66
C GLU A 267 11.36 -34.83 11.84
N VAL A 268 11.94 -35.45 12.85
CA VAL A 268 13.37 -35.45 13.13
C VAL A 268 14.00 -36.65 12.40
N PRO A 269 15.12 -36.48 11.68
CA PRO A 269 15.87 -37.61 11.13
C PRO A 269 16.13 -38.70 12.17
N ALA A 270 16.12 -39.97 11.77
CA ALA A 270 16.40 -41.07 12.68
C ALA A 270 17.79 -40.91 13.30
N LEU A 271 17.85 -41.06 14.63
CA LEU A 271 19.05 -40.86 15.43
C LEU A 271 19.62 -42.23 15.81
N ASP A 272 20.83 -42.53 15.38
CA ASP A 272 21.61 -43.64 15.93
C ASP A 272 22.15 -43.22 17.30
N CYS A 273 21.70 -43.89 18.37
CA CYS A 273 22.20 -43.65 19.73
C CYS A 273 23.60 -44.27 19.89
N VAL A 274 24.65 -43.46 19.77
CA VAL A 274 26.03 -43.87 19.99
C VAL A 274 26.56 -43.20 21.25
N THR A 275 26.84 -43.97 22.30
CA THR A 275 27.45 -43.47 23.54
C THR A 275 28.92 -43.89 23.59
N VAL A 276 29.81 -42.93 23.79
CA VAL A 276 31.28 -43.14 23.87
C VAL A 276 31.79 -42.67 25.23
N GLU A 277 32.31 -43.61 26.01
CA GLU A 277 32.99 -43.32 27.28
C GLU A 277 34.47 -43.03 27.00
N ALA A 278 34.81 -41.75 26.79
CA ALA A 278 36.17 -41.29 26.52
C ALA A 278 36.54 -40.10 27.42
N THR A 279 37.77 -40.09 27.92
CA THR A 279 38.34 -39.02 28.77
C THR A 279 39.52 -38.29 28.12
N THR A 280 40.08 -38.81 27.01
CA THR A 280 41.16 -38.17 26.23
C THR A 280 40.87 -38.20 24.72
N PRO A 281 41.55 -37.38 23.91
CA PRO A 281 41.40 -37.39 22.46
C PRO A 281 41.70 -38.75 21.80
N THR A 282 42.69 -39.51 22.27
CA THR A 282 43.01 -40.82 21.69
C THR A 282 41.94 -41.86 21.98
N ALA A 283 41.40 -41.91 23.20
CA ALA A 283 40.27 -42.79 23.53
C ALA A 283 39.02 -42.48 22.68
N LEU A 284 38.77 -41.19 22.39
CA LEU A 284 37.69 -40.80 21.47
C LEU A 284 38.00 -41.20 20.03
N ASN A 285 39.24 -41.01 19.54
CA ASN A 285 39.64 -41.45 18.20
C ASN A 285 39.39 -42.95 18.00
N GLU A 286 39.84 -43.81 18.92
CA GLU A 286 39.61 -45.27 18.84
C GLU A 286 38.12 -45.61 18.66
N ALA A 287 37.23 -44.91 19.37
CA ALA A 287 35.79 -45.07 19.21
C ALA A 287 35.26 -44.54 17.86
N LEU A 288 35.80 -43.43 17.34
CA LEU A 288 35.41 -42.84 16.04
C LEU A 288 35.96 -43.63 14.83
N GLU A 289 36.98 -44.47 15.01
CA GLU A 289 37.48 -45.37 13.95
C GLU A 289 36.61 -46.62 13.79
N SER A 290 35.79 -46.98 14.78
CA SER A 290 34.87 -48.12 14.69
C SER A 290 33.75 -47.86 13.67
N SER A 291 33.62 -48.78 12.71
CA SER A 291 32.52 -48.78 11.73
C SER A 291 31.13 -48.96 12.34
N ASP A 292 31.05 -49.49 13.57
CA ASP A 292 29.78 -49.66 14.29
C ASP A 292 29.26 -48.32 14.83
N ASN A 293 30.18 -47.40 15.12
CA ASN A 293 29.92 -46.06 15.63
C ASN A 293 29.76 -45.03 14.50
N LEU A 294 30.64 -45.05 13.48
CA LEU A 294 30.63 -44.09 12.37
C LEU A 294 30.95 -44.73 11.01
N PRO A 295 30.26 -44.33 9.92
CA PRO A 295 30.64 -44.72 8.57
C PRO A 295 32.04 -44.22 8.22
N GLN A 296 32.91 -45.16 7.84
CA GLN A 296 34.24 -44.82 7.29
C GLN A 296 34.20 -44.68 5.75
N THR A 297 33.07 -44.98 5.10
CA THR A 297 32.80 -44.80 3.66
C THR A 297 31.38 -44.27 3.45
N ALA A 298 31.11 -43.64 2.30
CA ALA A 298 29.84 -42.97 2.05
C ALA A 298 28.65 -43.94 2.04
N PRO A 299 27.64 -43.76 2.92
CA PRO A 299 26.42 -44.56 2.88
C PRO A 299 25.55 -44.21 1.66
N GLU A 300 24.75 -45.17 1.22
CA GLU A 300 23.84 -45.02 0.08
C GLU A 300 22.74 -43.97 0.37
N ASP A 301 22.11 -44.08 1.54
CA ASP A 301 21.20 -43.07 2.09
C ASP A 301 21.94 -42.08 3.00
N LYS A 302 21.39 -40.85 3.11
CA LYS A 302 21.92 -39.86 4.05
C LYS A 302 21.60 -40.25 5.49
N ILE A 303 22.63 -40.31 6.33
CA ILE A 303 22.49 -40.53 7.78
C ILE A 303 23.00 -39.34 8.59
N THR A 304 22.56 -39.30 9.84
CA THR A 304 23.07 -38.37 10.86
C THR A 304 23.36 -39.18 12.12
N THR A 305 24.62 -39.20 12.56
CA THR A 305 25.04 -39.91 13.77
C THR A 305 25.13 -38.94 14.95
N ASP A 306 24.47 -39.24 16.06
CA ASP A 306 24.56 -38.46 17.29
C ASP A 306 25.38 -39.23 18.34
N ILE A 307 26.56 -38.67 18.67
CA ILE A 307 27.55 -39.27 19.55
C ILE A 307 27.58 -38.51 20.88
N ALA A 308 27.16 -39.18 21.95
CA ALA A 308 27.26 -38.66 23.30
C ALA A 308 28.59 -39.08 23.95
N ILE A 309 29.37 -38.11 24.41
CA ILE A 309 30.68 -38.32 25.05
C ILE A 309 30.48 -38.16 26.56
N THR A 310 30.56 -39.25 27.32
CA THR A 310 30.10 -39.31 28.73
C THR A 310 31.20 -39.31 29.78
N GLY A 311 32.48 -39.32 29.38
CA GLY A 311 33.62 -39.25 30.31
C GLY A 311 34.03 -37.80 30.59
N ASP A 312 34.66 -37.57 31.75
CA ASP A 312 35.28 -36.28 32.09
C ASP A 312 36.47 -36.00 31.18
N PHE A 313 36.21 -35.27 30.12
CA PHE A 313 37.14 -35.11 29.01
C PHE A 313 38.16 -34.00 29.25
N ALA A 314 39.45 -34.31 29.15
CA ALA A 314 40.53 -33.35 29.38
C ALA A 314 41.65 -33.44 28.33
N THR A 315 42.20 -32.29 27.95
CA THR A 315 43.40 -32.19 27.07
C THR A 315 44.71 -32.11 27.85
N ALA A 316 44.67 -31.97 29.18
CA ALA A 316 45.85 -31.84 30.03
C ALA A 316 46.68 -33.13 30.16
N SER A 317 46.06 -34.28 29.95
CA SER A 317 46.71 -35.60 29.92
C SER A 317 47.37 -35.89 28.57
N GLU A 318 46.83 -35.35 27.48
CA GLU A 318 47.21 -35.69 26.10
C GLU A 318 46.79 -34.58 25.12
N ASN A 319 47.74 -34.02 24.39
CA ASN A 319 47.49 -33.02 23.35
C ASN A 319 47.53 -33.67 21.95
N ALA A 320 46.46 -34.42 21.63
CA ALA A 320 46.28 -35.10 20.35
C ALA A 320 45.04 -34.57 19.59
N GLU A 321 45.09 -34.65 18.26
CA GLU A 321 43.99 -34.26 17.38
C GLU A 321 42.83 -35.28 17.43
N ILE A 322 41.59 -34.81 17.53
CA ILE A 322 40.38 -35.60 17.30
C ILE A 322 40.14 -35.63 15.79
N LYS A 323 40.20 -36.81 15.18
CA LYS A 323 40.17 -37.03 13.73
C LYS A 323 38.78 -37.45 13.29
N ILE A 324 38.00 -36.50 12.78
CA ILE A 324 36.62 -36.72 12.35
C ILE A 324 36.60 -37.23 10.90
N PRO A 325 35.96 -38.37 10.61
CA PRO A 325 35.72 -38.81 9.23
C PRO A 325 34.88 -37.78 8.47
N VAL A 326 35.40 -37.30 7.33
CA VAL A 326 34.69 -36.38 6.44
C VAL A 326 34.26 -37.14 5.20
N VAL A 327 33.00 -37.56 5.22
CA VAL A 327 32.43 -38.55 4.30
C VAL A 327 31.07 -38.07 3.82
N ALA A 328 30.85 -38.08 2.50
CA ALA A 328 29.57 -37.69 1.91
C ALA A 328 28.41 -38.54 2.48
N ASN A 329 27.21 -37.96 2.56
CA ASN A 329 26.01 -38.57 3.17
C ASN A 329 26.10 -38.91 4.68
N SER A 330 27.19 -38.57 5.38
CA SER A 330 27.38 -38.86 6.81
C SER A 330 27.56 -37.59 7.63
N ASP A 331 26.46 -37.01 8.12
CA ASP A 331 26.51 -35.90 9.08
C ASP A 331 26.76 -36.43 10.51
N ILE A 332 27.48 -35.67 11.34
CA ILE A 332 27.92 -36.11 12.68
C ILE A 332 27.58 -35.02 13.71
N ASN A 333 27.04 -35.41 14.87
CA ASN A 333 26.86 -34.52 16.02
C ASN A 333 27.64 -35.08 17.20
N LEU A 334 28.59 -34.30 17.72
CA LEU A 334 29.39 -34.63 18.89
C LEU A 334 28.85 -33.84 20.08
N ALA A 335 28.40 -34.52 21.14
CA ALA A 335 27.81 -33.91 22.33
C ALA A 335 28.56 -34.34 23.60
N PHE A 336 29.38 -33.46 24.14
CA PHE A 336 30.03 -33.65 25.44
C PHE A 336 29.00 -33.49 26.56
N GLN A 337 28.89 -34.46 27.46
CA GLN A 337 27.93 -34.42 28.57
C GLN A 337 28.47 -33.67 29.81
N SER A 338 29.80 -33.49 29.92
CA SER A 338 30.46 -32.56 30.85
C SER A 338 31.30 -31.54 30.09
N VAL A 339 31.64 -30.40 30.72
CA VAL A 339 32.42 -29.33 30.07
C VAL A 339 33.87 -29.80 29.85
N PRO A 340 34.40 -29.84 28.61
CA PRO A 340 35.76 -30.32 28.38
C PRO A 340 36.84 -29.42 28.99
N ALA A 341 37.78 -29.99 29.72
CA ALA A 341 38.88 -29.26 30.35
C ALA A 341 40.03 -29.00 29.36
N THR A 342 40.13 -27.76 28.86
CA THR A 342 41.11 -27.35 27.82
C THR A 342 42.35 -26.64 28.38
N SER A 343 42.75 -26.93 29.62
CA SER A 343 43.93 -26.33 30.27
C SER A 343 45.27 -26.81 29.69
N GLY A 344 45.29 -27.98 29.03
CA GLY A 344 46.46 -28.51 28.32
C GLY A 344 46.62 -27.99 26.87
N GLY A 345 45.64 -27.24 26.37
CA GLY A 345 45.53 -26.84 24.97
C GLY A 345 44.09 -26.91 24.49
N ALA A 346 43.81 -26.26 23.36
CA ALA A 346 42.48 -26.26 22.74
C ALA A 346 42.06 -27.67 22.29
N LEU A 347 40.75 -27.94 22.31
CA LEU A 347 40.16 -29.14 21.75
C LEU A 347 40.34 -29.13 20.22
N GLN A 348 41.22 -29.96 19.68
CA GLN A 348 41.58 -29.95 18.26
C GLN A 348 40.68 -30.92 17.45
N LEU A 349 39.79 -30.41 16.62
CA LEU A 349 38.97 -31.18 15.66
C LEU A 349 39.58 -31.06 14.26
N THR A 350 39.85 -32.19 13.61
CA THR A 350 40.54 -32.22 12.31
C THR A 350 39.86 -33.17 11.33
N ASP A 351 39.84 -32.79 10.05
CA ASP A 351 39.35 -33.65 8.97
C ASP A 351 40.33 -34.82 8.76
N LYS A 352 39.91 -36.03 9.17
CA LYS A 352 40.69 -37.29 9.08
C LYS A 352 41.14 -37.59 7.64
N ASN A 353 40.35 -37.17 6.67
CA ASN A 353 40.48 -37.51 5.27
C ASN A 353 41.13 -36.38 4.45
N LYS A 354 41.70 -35.33 5.06
CA LYS A 354 42.03 -34.07 4.37
C LYS A 354 43.13 -34.16 3.31
N GLU A 355 43.97 -35.19 3.31
CA GLU A 355 44.99 -35.48 2.27
C GLU A 355 45.74 -34.24 1.73
N ASN A 356 46.19 -33.36 2.64
CA ASN A 356 46.90 -32.09 2.39
C ASN A 356 46.05 -30.92 1.86
N GLN A 357 44.72 -31.02 1.81
CA GLN A 357 43.86 -29.85 1.61
C GLN A 357 43.89 -28.94 2.84
N THR A 358 44.32 -27.70 2.63
CA THR A 358 44.31 -26.61 3.63
C THR A 358 43.40 -25.45 3.24
N THR A 359 43.04 -25.37 1.95
CA THR A 359 42.10 -24.36 1.41
C THR A 359 40.65 -24.78 1.62
N PRO A 360 39.77 -23.90 2.13
CA PRO A 360 38.32 -24.12 2.18
C PRO A 360 37.72 -24.61 0.85
N ALA A 361 37.01 -25.73 0.88
CA ALA A 361 36.26 -26.23 -0.27
C ALA A 361 35.03 -25.36 -0.56
N GLU A 362 34.70 -25.17 -1.84
CA GLU A 362 33.49 -24.42 -2.28
C GLU A 362 32.19 -25.02 -1.71
N THR A 363 32.13 -26.34 -1.57
CA THR A 363 30.96 -27.08 -1.09
C THR A 363 31.32 -28.00 0.07
N ALA A 364 30.49 -28.02 1.11
CA ALA A 364 30.68 -28.95 2.22
C ALA A 364 30.35 -30.39 1.80
N THR A 365 31.20 -31.34 2.19
CA THR A 365 31.04 -32.79 2.00
C THR A 365 30.03 -33.37 2.99
N ASN A 366 30.06 -32.89 4.23
CA ASN A 366 29.13 -33.23 5.31
C ASN A 366 29.00 -32.07 6.31
N LYS A 367 28.16 -32.27 7.33
CA LYS A 367 28.05 -31.39 8.49
C LYS A 367 28.58 -32.05 9.77
N VAL A 368 29.24 -31.26 10.61
CA VAL A 368 29.69 -31.69 11.95
C VAL A 368 29.23 -30.68 13.00
N SER A 369 28.33 -31.07 13.91
CA SER A 369 27.99 -30.27 15.09
C SER A 369 28.90 -30.63 16.26
N LEU A 370 29.38 -29.62 16.99
CA LEU A 370 30.04 -29.75 18.28
C LEU A 370 29.16 -29.08 19.35
N ALA A 371 28.73 -29.84 20.35
CA ALA A 371 27.93 -29.36 21.47
C ALA A 371 28.64 -29.60 22.80
N ILE A 372 28.61 -28.59 23.67
CA ILE A 372 29.08 -28.63 25.07
C ILE A 372 27.92 -28.21 25.99
N PRO A 373 27.92 -28.58 27.28
CA PRO A 373 26.88 -28.14 28.21
C PRO A 373 27.12 -26.69 28.67
N GLU A 374 26.15 -26.13 29.40
CA GLU A 374 26.29 -24.80 30.00
C GLU A 374 27.47 -24.79 30.99
N VAL A 375 28.31 -23.76 30.90
CA VAL A 375 29.48 -23.60 31.76
C VAL A 375 29.03 -23.01 33.08
N SER A 376 29.20 -23.77 34.16
CA SER A 376 28.79 -23.41 35.52
C SER A 376 29.66 -22.30 36.14
N ASP A 377 29.05 -21.49 37.01
CA ASP A 377 29.73 -20.42 37.77
C ASP A 377 30.65 -20.94 38.91
N ASP A 378 30.88 -22.26 38.98
CA ASP A 378 31.66 -22.94 40.02
C ASP A 378 33.18 -22.87 39.84
N GLY A 379 33.65 -22.06 38.89
CA GLY A 379 35.06 -21.93 38.51
C GLY A 379 35.46 -22.76 37.30
N THR A 380 34.53 -23.51 36.70
CA THR A 380 34.75 -24.24 35.44
C THR A 380 35.04 -23.27 34.30
N SER A 381 36.17 -23.45 33.61
CA SER A 381 36.54 -22.59 32.47
C SER A 381 35.88 -23.07 31.18
N ALA A 382 35.27 -22.15 30.44
CA ALA A 382 34.80 -22.40 29.08
C ALA A 382 35.92 -22.98 28.18
N PRO A 383 35.64 -24.00 27.35
CA PRO A 383 36.66 -24.66 26.53
C PRO A 383 37.11 -23.78 25.36
N SER A 384 38.40 -23.84 25.04
CA SER A 384 38.94 -23.36 23.75
C SER A 384 38.96 -24.50 22.72
N VAL A 385 38.69 -24.19 21.45
CA VAL A 385 38.55 -25.19 20.36
C VAL A 385 39.34 -24.74 19.13
N ALA A 386 40.05 -25.67 18.51
CA ALA A 386 40.69 -25.47 17.21
C ALA A 386 40.05 -26.42 16.19
N ILE A 387 39.56 -25.88 15.08
CA ILE A 387 38.81 -26.62 14.06
C ILE A 387 39.56 -26.48 12.74
N ASP A 388 40.03 -27.60 12.19
CA ASP A 388 40.66 -27.66 10.85
C ASP A 388 39.92 -28.68 9.98
N MET A 389 38.77 -28.22 9.46
CA MET A 389 37.75 -29.02 8.77
C MET A 389 37.41 -28.39 7.40
N PRO A 390 38.37 -28.19 6.48
CA PRO A 390 38.22 -27.37 5.28
C PRO A 390 37.16 -27.86 4.27
N ARG A 391 36.61 -29.07 4.44
CA ARG A 391 35.55 -29.64 3.61
C ARG A 391 34.19 -29.77 4.28
N THR A 392 34.00 -29.21 5.47
CA THR A 392 32.82 -29.48 6.31
C THR A 392 32.16 -28.18 6.77
N THR A 393 30.83 -28.18 6.83
CA THR A 393 30.05 -27.19 7.58
C THR A 393 30.16 -27.57 9.06
N VAL A 394 30.75 -26.72 9.89
CA VAL A 394 30.84 -26.99 11.34
C VAL A 394 29.81 -26.15 12.07
N THR A 395 29.16 -26.70 13.08
CA THR A 395 28.15 -26.01 13.89
C THR A 395 28.55 -26.04 15.36
N LEU A 396 28.73 -24.89 15.99
CA LEU A 396 28.84 -24.77 17.45
C LEU A 396 27.43 -24.76 18.04
N SER A 397 27.22 -25.58 19.06
CA SER A 397 25.92 -25.90 19.64
C SER A 397 25.99 -25.99 21.17
N ALA A 398 24.83 -26.06 21.82
CA ALA A 398 24.71 -26.35 23.24
C ALA A 398 24.09 -27.74 23.48
N VAL A 399 24.56 -28.41 24.53
CA VAL A 399 23.78 -29.47 25.21
C VAL A 399 22.86 -28.75 26.19
N GLY A 400 21.54 -28.82 25.93
CA GLY A 400 20.57 -27.93 26.57
C GLY A 400 20.43 -26.60 25.82
N ALA A 401 20.24 -25.50 26.56
CA ALA A 401 19.82 -24.21 26.02
C ALA A 401 20.96 -23.18 25.79
N LYS A 402 22.12 -23.36 26.41
CA LYS A 402 23.24 -22.42 26.35
C LYS A 402 24.59 -23.13 26.38
N ALA A 403 25.57 -22.54 25.71
CA ALA A 403 26.96 -22.97 25.77
C ALA A 403 27.88 -21.75 25.65
N THR A 404 29.03 -21.80 26.32
CA THR A 404 30.06 -20.76 26.21
C THR A 404 31.38 -21.38 25.78
N TYR A 405 31.90 -20.95 24.64
CA TYR A 405 33.22 -21.27 24.14
C TYR A 405 34.17 -20.10 24.42
N ASN A 406 35.40 -20.39 24.82
CA ASN A 406 36.40 -19.37 25.16
C ASN A 406 37.04 -18.79 23.89
N GLU A 407 38.07 -19.45 23.35
CA GLU A 407 38.65 -19.10 22.05
C GLU A 407 38.34 -20.21 21.04
N VAL A 408 37.75 -19.86 19.90
CA VAL A 408 37.51 -20.78 18.78
C VAL A 408 38.33 -20.32 17.58
N THR A 409 39.25 -21.15 17.11
CA THR A 409 40.03 -20.92 15.89
C THR A 409 39.57 -21.89 14.80
N VAL A 410 39.25 -21.41 13.60
CA VAL A 410 38.48 -22.21 12.62
C VAL A 410 38.93 -22.08 11.16
N THR A 411 39.10 -23.24 10.51
CA THR A 411 39.03 -23.45 9.07
C THR A 411 37.83 -24.37 8.78
N THR A 412 36.90 -23.92 7.95
CA THR A 412 35.74 -24.69 7.45
C THR A 412 35.69 -24.67 5.93
N ALA A 413 34.74 -25.40 5.32
CA ALA A 413 34.36 -25.14 3.93
C ALA A 413 33.83 -23.69 3.77
N LYS A 414 33.78 -23.18 2.53
CA LYS A 414 33.08 -21.91 2.24
C LYS A 414 31.59 -21.97 2.57
N GLN A 415 31.02 -23.18 2.62
CA GLN A 415 29.74 -23.47 3.25
C GLN A 415 29.87 -23.62 4.78
N THR A 416 30.45 -22.56 5.35
CA THR A 416 30.18 -21.93 6.65
C THR A 416 30.41 -22.69 7.97
N LEU A 417 31.03 -21.99 8.94
CA LEU A 417 30.85 -22.20 10.38
C LEU A 417 29.53 -21.58 10.86
N VAL A 418 28.69 -22.35 11.57
CA VAL A 418 27.45 -21.85 12.19
C VAL A 418 27.64 -21.71 13.71
N VAL A 419 27.36 -20.54 14.27
CA VAL A 419 27.25 -20.29 15.71
C VAL A 419 25.77 -20.24 16.08
N ASN A 420 25.23 -21.34 16.64
CA ASN A 420 23.81 -21.45 16.93
C ASN A 420 23.31 -20.46 17.99
N ALA A 421 21.99 -20.21 17.99
CA ALA A 421 21.32 -19.48 19.06
C ALA A 421 21.60 -20.13 20.43
N GLY A 422 21.73 -19.31 21.47
CA GLY A 422 22.14 -19.76 22.82
C GLY A 422 23.65 -20.01 22.99
N VAL A 423 24.43 -20.05 21.91
CA VAL A 423 25.89 -20.17 21.99
C VAL A 423 26.53 -18.80 22.13
N THR A 424 27.47 -18.68 23.07
CA THR A 424 28.38 -17.53 23.19
C THR A 424 29.80 -17.98 22.86
N VAL A 425 30.49 -17.25 21.98
CA VAL A 425 31.92 -17.42 21.70
C VAL A 425 32.63 -16.14 22.14
N LYS A 426 33.52 -16.23 23.14
CA LYS A 426 34.22 -15.03 23.63
C LYS A 426 35.18 -14.47 22.56
N LYS A 427 35.90 -15.35 21.87
CA LYS A 427 36.79 -14.96 20.78
C LYS A 427 36.75 -15.95 19.63
N LEU A 428 36.40 -15.47 18.44
CA LEU A 428 36.26 -16.28 17.22
C LEU A 428 37.30 -15.83 16.18
N ILE A 429 38.28 -16.68 15.89
CA ILE A 429 39.38 -16.43 14.96
C ILE A 429 39.16 -17.20 13.66
N ILE A 430 38.83 -16.50 12.57
CA ILE A 430 38.57 -17.11 11.26
C ILE A 430 39.87 -17.23 10.47
N LYS A 431 40.31 -18.47 10.25
CA LYS A 431 41.42 -18.84 9.34
C LYS A 431 40.92 -19.01 7.91
N GLY A 432 39.80 -19.69 7.73
CA GLY A 432 39.17 -19.89 6.42
C GLY A 432 37.73 -20.40 6.49
N GLY A 433 36.98 -20.14 5.43
CA GLY A 433 35.53 -20.36 5.37
C GLY A 433 34.73 -19.09 5.72
N ASN A 434 33.41 -19.19 5.65
CA ASN A 434 32.46 -18.13 5.99
C ASN A 434 31.83 -18.38 7.38
N VAL A 435 31.02 -17.44 7.88
CA VAL A 435 30.38 -17.54 9.21
C VAL A 435 28.89 -17.21 9.16
N GLU A 436 28.05 -18.02 9.81
CA GLU A 436 26.64 -17.75 10.11
C GLU A 436 26.49 -17.62 11.63
N ILE A 437 25.90 -16.53 12.10
CA ILE A 437 25.77 -16.23 13.53
C ILE A 437 24.29 -16.08 13.88
N TYR A 438 23.83 -16.90 14.81
CA TYR A 438 22.55 -16.83 15.50
C TYR A 438 22.74 -16.55 17.00
N GLY A 439 23.92 -16.90 17.54
CA GLY A 439 24.33 -16.64 18.92
C GLY A 439 25.10 -15.33 19.13
N ILE A 440 25.94 -15.30 20.16
CA ILE A 440 26.75 -14.14 20.56
C ILE A 440 28.22 -14.41 20.24
N VAL A 441 28.89 -13.46 19.59
CA VAL A 441 30.34 -13.41 19.45
C VAL A 441 30.85 -12.15 20.15
N GLU A 442 31.69 -12.28 21.17
CA GLU A 442 32.21 -11.09 21.87
C GLU A 442 33.31 -10.41 21.05
N GLU A 443 34.32 -11.15 20.60
CA GLU A 443 35.35 -10.67 19.66
C GLU A 443 35.40 -11.55 18.40
N LEU A 444 35.20 -10.95 17.22
CA LEU A 444 35.44 -11.59 15.92
C LEU A 444 36.76 -11.09 15.32
N VAL A 445 37.62 -12.03 14.90
CA VAL A 445 39.00 -11.75 14.47
C VAL A 445 39.32 -12.46 13.17
N ARG A 446 39.93 -11.75 12.21
CA ARG A 446 40.57 -12.38 11.04
C ARG A 446 41.98 -12.82 11.40
N GLU A 447 42.41 -14.02 11.03
CA GLU A 447 43.78 -14.46 11.29
C GLU A 447 44.82 -13.52 10.63
N ASN A 448 45.84 -13.11 11.40
CA ASN A 448 46.88 -12.20 10.95
C ASN A 448 47.61 -12.72 9.71
N GLY A 449 47.70 -11.88 8.68
CA GLY A 449 48.33 -12.21 7.40
C GLY A 449 47.38 -12.79 6.36
N ASN A 450 46.13 -13.13 6.72
CA ASN A 450 45.10 -13.48 5.75
C ASN A 450 44.26 -12.25 5.36
N VAL A 451 44.25 -11.93 4.07
CA VAL A 451 43.57 -10.76 3.48
C VAL A 451 42.31 -11.12 2.69
N GLU A 452 41.95 -12.40 2.58
CA GLU A 452 40.69 -12.79 1.93
C GLU A 452 39.49 -12.36 2.76
N ILE A 453 38.49 -11.76 2.11
CA ILE A 453 37.23 -11.36 2.74
C ILE A 453 36.47 -12.58 3.25
N VAL A 454 36.04 -12.53 4.51
CA VAL A 454 35.12 -13.49 5.12
C VAL A 454 33.70 -12.95 5.00
N GLU A 455 32.78 -13.73 4.41
CA GLU A 455 31.36 -13.39 4.46
C GLU A 455 30.76 -13.82 5.80
N VAL A 456 30.08 -12.89 6.47
CA VAL A 456 29.44 -13.12 7.77
C VAL A 456 27.95 -12.82 7.63
N ALA A 457 27.11 -13.84 7.78
CA ALA A 457 25.67 -13.70 7.84
C ALA A 457 25.18 -13.77 9.30
N SER A 458 24.20 -12.94 9.65
CA SER A 458 23.64 -12.90 11.01
C SER A 458 22.11 -12.85 11.01
N PHE A 459 21.49 -13.48 12.00
CA PHE A 459 20.04 -13.71 12.04
C PHE A 459 19.49 -13.60 13.46
N GLU A 460 18.17 -13.40 13.59
CA GLU A 460 17.47 -13.45 14.89
C GLU A 460 18.10 -12.50 15.94
N ALA A 461 18.44 -13.02 17.12
CA ALA A 461 19.05 -12.28 18.23
C ALA A 461 20.60 -12.21 18.16
N ALA A 462 21.19 -12.49 17.00
CA ALA A 462 22.64 -12.49 16.82
C ALA A 462 23.29 -11.17 17.24
N SER A 463 24.44 -11.27 17.91
CA SER A 463 25.20 -10.11 18.39
C SER A 463 26.70 -10.32 18.22
N ILE A 464 27.36 -9.28 17.71
CA ILE A 464 28.82 -9.20 17.58
C ILE A 464 29.25 -7.95 18.35
N LYS A 465 30.04 -8.07 19.43
CA LYS A 465 30.39 -6.90 20.26
C LYS A 465 31.57 -6.12 19.66
N THR A 466 32.65 -6.80 19.29
CA THR A 466 33.82 -6.19 18.64
C THR A 466 34.29 -6.99 17.43
N VAL A 467 34.85 -6.30 16.46
CA VAL A 467 35.49 -6.90 15.28
C VAL A 467 36.91 -6.31 15.15
N THR A 468 37.90 -7.18 15.04
CA THR A 468 39.30 -6.83 14.78
C THR A 468 39.57 -6.94 13.27
N ASN A 469 40.03 -5.85 12.66
CA ASN A 469 40.22 -5.67 11.21
C ASN A 469 38.91 -5.83 10.40
N PRO A 470 37.89 -4.97 10.64
CA PRO A 470 36.57 -5.08 10.01
C PRO A 470 36.59 -5.01 8.48
N GLU A 471 37.62 -4.41 7.87
CA GLU A 471 37.85 -4.35 6.42
C GLU A 471 38.08 -5.72 5.76
N HIS A 472 38.36 -6.77 6.55
CA HIS A 472 38.48 -8.15 6.07
C HIS A 472 37.17 -8.96 6.18
N PHE A 473 36.07 -8.30 6.53
CA PHE A 473 34.76 -8.92 6.67
C PHE A 473 33.71 -8.21 5.82
N LYS A 474 32.74 -9.00 5.33
CA LYS A 474 31.54 -8.48 4.68
C LYS A 474 30.32 -9.01 5.44
N PHE A 475 29.70 -8.13 6.21
CA PHE A 475 28.55 -8.49 7.04
C PHE A 475 27.24 -8.33 6.28
N THR A 476 26.37 -9.31 6.46
CA THR A 476 24.95 -9.27 6.08
C THR A 476 24.11 -9.67 7.28
N SER A 477 22.92 -9.11 7.41
CA SER A 477 22.04 -9.43 8.54
C SER A 477 20.57 -9.44 8.13
N THR A 478 19.78 -10.34 8.71
CA THR A 478 18.32 -10.40 8.50
C THR A 478 17.58 -10.31 9.83
N TRP A 479 16.64 -9.37 9.94
CA TRP A 479 15.86 -9.17 11.16
C TRP A 479 14.68 -10.14 11.25
N ASP A 480 14.41 -10.65 12.46
CA ASP A 480 13.24 -11.47 12.77
C ASP A 480 11.95 -10.64 13.00
N GLY A 481 12.10 -9.34 13.29
CA GLY A 481 11.02 -8.41 13.65
C GLY A 481 10.78 -8.26 15.15
N ILE A 482 11.62 -8.85 16.01
CA ILE A 482 11.41 -8.95 17.46
C ILE A 482 12.69 -8.64 18.23
N SER A 483 13.83 -9.17 17.79
CA SER A 483 15.11 -9.08 18.51
C SER A 483 15.67 -7.67 18.50
N GLN A 484 16.08 -7.19 19.69
CA GLN A 484 16.68 -5.88 19.92
C GLN A 484 17.84 -6.04 20.90
N ILE A 485 19.08 -5.78 20.47
CA ILE A 485 20.30 -5.96 21.26
C ILE A 485 21.13 -4.68 21.22
N GLU A 486 21.64 -4.20 22.34
CA GLU A 486 22.43 -2.96 22.36
C GLU A 486 23.76 -3.12 21.59
N ALA A 487 24.07 -2.14 20.73
CA ALA A 487 25.32 -2.09 19.98
C ALA A 487 26.48 -1.61 20.89
N THR A 488 27.64 -2.26 20.80
CA THR A 488 28.82 -1.86 21.59
C THR A 488 29.51 -0.67 20.92
N ASN A 489 29.72 0.42 21.67
CA ASN A 489 30.31 1.68 21.18
C ASN A 489 29.63 2.29 19.93
N GLY A 490 28.36 1.97 19.69
CA GLY A 490 27.63 2.43 18.51
C GLY A 490 27.93 1.65 17.21
N ASN A 491 28.72 0.58 17.26
CA ASN A 491 29.02 -0.25 16.08
C ASN A 491 27.94 -1.29 15.84
N ILE A 492 27.24 -1.20 14.71
CA ILE A 492 26.14 -2.08 14.33
C ILE A 492 26.63 -3.09 13.30
N TYR A 493 26.80 -4.35 13.72
CA TYR A 493 27.15 -5.47 12.84
C TYR A 493 25.94 -6.37 12.52
N THR A 494 24.83 -6.25 13.27
CA THR A 494 23.63 -7.08 13.10
C THR A 494 22.34 -6.26 13.05
N ALA A 495 21.29 -6.83 12.47
CA ALA A 495 19.98 -6.20 12.37
C ALA A 495 19.32 -6.02 13.75
N ALA A 496 19.56 -6.94 14.69
CA ALA A 496 19.11 -6.78 16.08
C ALA A 496 19.80 -5.59 16.79
N GLN A 497 21.05 -5.28 16.41
CA GLN A 497 21.77 -4.09 16.89
C GLN A 497 21.22 -2.78 16.30
N LEU A 498 20.80 -2.78 15.03
CA LEU A 498 20.07 -1.65 14.45
C LEU A 498 18.70 -1.47 15.12
N ALA A 499 17.97 -2.58 15.30
CA ALA A 499 16.61 -2.61 15.83
C ALA A 499 16.49 -2.11 17.27
N TYR A 500 17.56 -2.16 18.08
CA TYR A 500 17.59 -1.60 19.44
C TYR A 500 17.40 -0.09 19.49
N TYR A 501 17.79 0.63 18.42
CA TYR A 501 17.64 2.08 18.31
C TYR A 501 16.24 2.52 17.83
N GLN A 502 15.32 1.59 17.58
CA GLN A 502 13.91 1.91 17.37
C GLN A 502 13.30 2.56 18.60
N SER A 503 12.29 3.39 18.38
CA SER A 503 11.48 3.90 19.49
C SER A 503 10.60 2.78 20.05
N LYS A 504 10.48 2.69 21.38
CA LYS A 504 9.83 1.54 22.04
C LYS A 504 8.31 1.66 22.13
N ILE A 505 7.80 2.86 22.46
CA ILE A 505 6.37 3.18 22.51
C ILE A 505 6.20 4.64 22.10
N ALA A 506 5.12 4.94 21.36
CA ALA A 506 4.67 6.30 21.06
C ALA A 506 4.34 7.06 22.38
N PRO A 507 5.06 8.13 22.76
CA PRO A 507 4.80 8.82 24.02
C PRO A 507 3.51 9.66 23.97
N ASN A 508 2.57 9.37 24.87
CA ASN A 508 1.23 9.98 24.89
C ASN A 508 1.20 11.45 25.36
N ASN A 509 2.26 11.95 26.01
CA ASN A 509 2.27 13.21 26.75
C ASN A 509 3.37 14.21 26.32
N VAL A 510 4.14 13.91 25.27
CA VAL A 510 5.15 14.82 24.71
C VAL A 510 4.74 15.22 23.29
N ASN A 511 5.30 16.33 22.79
CA ASN A 511 5.08 16.75 21.42
C ASN A 511 6.27 16.33 20.52
N TYR A 512 6.10 16.52 19.22
CA TYR A 512 7.07 16.23 18.17
C TYR A 512 8.41 16.98 18.25
N GLN A 513 8.53 17.96 19.15
CA GLN A 513 9.76 18.70 19.41
C GLN A 513 10.57 18.15 20.59
N SER A 514 10.02 17.18 21.35
CA SER A 514 10.64 16.61 22.54
C SER A 514 10.48 15.08 22.64
N LEU A 515 10.47 14.38 21.50
CA LEU A 515 10.55 12.91 21.48
C LEU A 515 11.86 12.40 22.11
N PRO A 516 11.84 11.29 22.87
CA PRO A 516 13.04 10.69 23.46
C PRO A 516 14.06 10.28 22.38
N VAL A 517 15.32 10.69 22.57
CA VAL A 517 16.44 10.30 21.70
C VAL A 517 16.75 8.82 21.90
N THR A 518 16.85 8.06 20.81
CA THR A 518 17.23 6.65 20.85
C THR A 518 18.72 6.45 20.51
N LEU A 519 19.29 7.22 19.58
CA LEU A 519 20.72 7.20 19.27
C LEU A 519 21.52 8.08 20.24
N THR A 520 21.96 7.48 21.34
CA THR A 520 22.70 8.16 22.43
C THR A 520 24.21 8.23 22.21
N ALA A 521 24.79 7.34 21.38
CA ALA A 521 26.21 7.37 21.05
C ALA A 521 26.55 8.56 20.14
N GLY A 522 27.71 9.20 20.36
CA GLY A 522 28.14 10.38 19.60
C GLY A 522 28.29 10.10 18.09
N THR A 523 28.73 8.89 17.76
CA THR A 523 28.66 8.31 16.41
C THR A 523 28.11 6.89 16.51
N THR A 524 27.17 6.55 15.63
CA THR A 524 26.66 5.20 15.41
C THR A 524 26.99 4.80 13.99
N THR A 525 27.67 3.66 13.80
CA THR A 525 28.20 3.23 12.50
C THR A 525 27.65 1.87 12.11
N LEU A 526 27.11 1.76 10.90
CA LEU A 526 26.67 0.49 10.31
C LEU A 526 27.86 -0.22 9.64
N TYR A 527 27.97 -1.53 9.85
CA TYR A 527 29.00 -2.38 9.24
C TYR A 527 28.41 -3.52 8.40
N ALA A 528 27.09 -3.58 8.27
CA ALA A 528 26.38 -4.69 7.64
C ALA A 528 25.28 -4.20 6.69
N ASP A 529 25.10 -4.92 5.58
CA ASP A 529 23.88 -4.80 4.78
C ASP A 529 22.73 -5.50 5.52
N VAL A 530 21.69 -4.74 5.87
CA VAL A 530 20.59 -5.19 6.73
C VAL A 530 19.32 -5.41 5.93
N ASP A 531 18.78 -6.61 5.97
CA ASP A 531 17.45 -6.96 5.51
C ASP A 531 16.46 -6.89 6.69
N LEU A 532 15.53 -5.93 6.65
CA LEU A 532 14.46 -5.83 7.64
C LEU A 532 13.26 -6.75 7.32
N ALA A 533 13.34 -7.55 6.25
CA ALA A 533 12.41 -8.62 5.91
C ALA A 533 10.91 -8.21 5.90
N ASN A 534 10.61 -6.95 5.56
CA ASN A 534 9.28 -6.32 5.61
C ASN A 534 8.61 -6.37 7.00
N LYS A 535 9.40 -6.52 8.06
CA LYS A 535 8.94 -6.48 9.45
C LYS A 535 8.57 -5.03 9.83
N PRO A 536 7.56 -4.81 10.70
CA PRO A 536 7.17 -3.47 11.12
C PRO A 536 8.34 -2.74 11.78
N TRP A 537 8.69 -1.57 11.25
CA TRP A 537 9.73 -0.70 11.78
C TRP A 537 9.13 0.55 12.43
N LEU A 538 9.60 0.89 13.63
CA LEU A 538 9.23 2.11 14.35
C LEU A 538 10.43 3.05 14.47
N GLY A 539 10.32 4.23 13.85
CA GLY A 539 11.44 5.12 13.56
C GLY A 539 12.34 5.48 14.75
N MET A 540 13.60 5.77 14.44
CA MET A 540 14.61 6.20 15.40
C MET A 540 14.55 7.71 15.66
N VAL A 541 15.19 8.17 16.74
CA VAL A 541 15.31 9.60 17.08
C VAL A 541 16.76 9.94 17.39
N ILE A 542 17.30 10.96 16.72
CA ILE A 542 18.69 11.44 16.87
C ILE A 542 18.73 12.93 17.18
N ASN A 543 19.67 13.37 18.03
CA ASN A 543 19.88 14.78 18.37
C ASN A 543 21.37 15.10 18.43
N GLY A 544 21.87 15.94 17.52
CA GLY A 544 23.27 16.40 17.49
C GLY A 544 24.35 15.36 17.18
N ASN A 545 24.03 14.07 17.25
CA ASN A 545 24.95 12.95 17.01
C ASN A 545 25.09 12.61 15.51
N THR A 546 26.05 11.73 15.19
CA THR A 546 26.28 11.22 13.84
C THR A 546 25.73 9.80 13.67
N PHE A 547 25.01 9.54 12.59
CA PHE A 547 24.77 8.20 12.07
C PHE A 547 25.50 8.02 10.74
N ASP A 548 26.39 7.03 10.69
CA ASP A 548 27.19 6.70 9.53
C ASP A 548 26.75 5.34 8.98
N GLY A 549 26.10 5.35 7.80
CA GLY A 549 25.75 4.13 7.09
C GLY A 549 26.95 3.41 6.50
N ASN A 550 28.12 4.07 6.41
CA ASN A 550 29.38 3.49 5.93
C ASN A 550 29.26 2.79 4.55
N ASN A 551 28.39 3.32 3.68
CA ASN A 551 28.02 2.82 2.36
C ASN A 551 27.22 1.50 2.34
N HIS A 552 26.67 1.05 3.47
CA HIS A 552 25.79 -0.11 3.54
C HIS A 552 24.36 0.18 3.09
N THR A 553 23.61 -0.91 2.85
CA THR A 553 22.19 -0.87 2.48
C THR A 553 21.30 -1.42 3.58
N ILE A 554 20.24 -0.68 3.93
CA ILE A 554 19.07 -1.20 4.66
C ILE A 554 17.96 -1.46 3.64
N LYS A 555 17.42 -2.69 3.60
CA LYS A 555 16.41 -3.10 2.61
C LYS A 555 15.15 -3.72 3.21
N ASN A 556 14.06 -3.69 2.43
CA ASN A 556 12.74 -4.22 2.79
C ASN A 556 12.19 -3.56 4.08
N LEU A 557 12.26 -2.22 4.13
CA LEU A 557 11.88 -1.39 5.26
C LEU A 557 10.37 -1.09 5.22
N ASN A 558 9.60 -1.68 6.13
CA ASN A 558 8.14 -1.55 6.20
C ASN A 558 7.72 -0.68 7.38
N MET A 559 7.17 0.51 7.12
CA MET A 559 6.83 1.52 8.12
C MET A 559 5.33 1.90 8.05
N GLY A 560 4.46 1.01 8.52
CA GLY A 560 3.04 1.33 8.73
C GLY A 560 2.72 2.00 10.08
N GLN A 561 3.70 2.08 11.00
CA GLN A 561 3.53 2.63 12.36
C GLN A 561 4.25 3.97 12.53
N TYR A 562 3.76 4.79 13.47
CA TYR A 562 4.27 6.14 13.74
C TYR A 562 4.36 6.42 15.25
N ILE A 563 5.16 7.42 15.64
CA ILE A 563 5.58 7.63 17.04
C ILE A 563 4.64 8.53 17.86
N MET A 564 3.60 9.16 17.29
CA MET A 564 2.68 10.02 18.05
C MET A 564 1.22 9.89 17.61
N ASN A 565 0.35 9.49 18.54
CA ASN A 565 -1.10 9.47 18.35
C ASN A 565 -1.81 10.47 19.28
N GLN A 566 -1.79 11.76 18.95
CA GLN A 566 -2.61 12.77 19.63
C GLN A 566 -3.91 13.02 18.84
N GLN A 567 -4.99 12.31 19.20
CA GLN A 567 -6.31 12.41 18.54
C GLN A 567 -7.23 13.49 19.12
N GLU A 568 -6.78 14.30 20.09
CA GLU A 568 -7.65 15.22 20.86
C GLU A 568 -7.89 16.60 20.22
N THR A 569 -7.68 16.78 18.91
CA THR A 569 -8.16 17.98 18.21
C THR A 569 -8.82 17.64 16.89
N LYS A 570 -9.76 18.50 16.46
CA LYS A 570 -10.45 18.42 15.15
C LYS A 570 -9.47 18.44 13.97
N TYR A 571 -8.21 18.82 14.18
CA TYR A 571 -7.18 18.92 13.15
C TYR A 571 -5.85 18.28 13.60
N THR A 572 -5.68 17.01 13.19
CA THR A 572 -4.42 16.31 12.92
C THR A 572 -3.71 15.57 14.08
N PRO A 573 -3.38 14.27 13.92
CA PRO A 573 -2.36 13.61 14.73
C PRO A 573 -0.96 14.06 14.27
N GLN A 574 -0.07 14.37 15.21
CA GLN A 574 1.28 14.89 14.95
C GLN A 574 2.28 13.76 14.62
N ALA A 575 1.90 12.84 13.76
CA ALA A 575 2.64 11.62 13.49
C ALA A 575 3.85 11.81 12.55
N CYS A 576 4.98 11.17 12.89
CA CYS A 576 6.21 11.13 12.09
C CYS A 576 6.52 9.69 11.64
N ILE A 577 6.89 9.49 10.38
CA ILE A 577 7.37 8.20 9.82
C ILE A 577 8.64 8.39 8.99
N GLY A 578 9.65 7.54 9.26
CA GLY A 578 10.89 7.40 8.51
C GLY A 578 11.85 6.47 9.25
N LEU A 579 12.96 6.04 8.61
CA LEU A 579 14.01 5.28 9.30
C LEU A 579 14.40 5.99 10.61
N PHE A 580 14.63 7.31 10.50
CA PHE A 580 14.52 8.26 11.57
C PHE A 580 13.13 8.90 11.52
N ALA A 581 12.34 8.75 12.57
CA ALA A 581 11.12 9.52 12.67
C ALA A 581 11.43 11.00 12.94
N VAL A 582 12.45 11.28 13.76
CA VAL A 582 12.87 12.64 14.09
C VAL A 582 14.39 12.85 14.13
N VAL A 583 14.83 13.96 13.55
CA VAL A 583 16.20 14.48 13.61
C VAL A 583 16.19 15.87 14.27
N TYR A 584 17.04 16.07 15.29
CA TYR A 584 17.21 17.34 16.00
C TYR A 584 18.65 17.87 15.96
N GLY A 585 18.80 19.19 16.08
CA GLY A 585 20.08 19.84 16.38
C GLY A 585 21.10 19.73 15.24
N ALA A 586 22.39 19.72 15.56
CA ALA A 586 23.49 19.65 14.58
C ALA A 586 23.85 18.21 14.18
N ALA A 587 22.85 17.35 14.00
CA ALA A 587 23.06 15.94 13.64
C ALA A 587 23.68 15.79 12.23
N THR A 588 24.36 14.67 12.01
CA THR A 588 24.84 14.25 10.68
C THR A 588 24.33 12.85 10.39
N ILE A 589 23.68 12.64 9.25
CA ILE A 589 23.31 11.31 8.75
C ILE A 589 23.96 11.15 7.39
N LYS A 590 24.77 10.12 7.20
CA LYS A 590 25.53 9.98 5.96
C LYS A 590 25.74 8.56 5.47
N ASP A 591 26.14 8.44 4.21
CA ASP A 591 26.64 7.23 3.55
C ASP A 591 25.72 6.01 3.70
N ILE A 592 24.41 6.19 3.46
CA ILE A 592 23.39 5.14 3.66
C ILE A 592 22.51 4.97 2.41
N THR A 593 22.27 3.72 2.00
CA THR A 593 21.23 3.37 1.02
C THR A 593 20.03 2.73 1.72
N LEU A 594 18.83 3.19 1.36
CA LEU A 594 17.55 2.52 1.61
C LEU A 594 17.05 1.91 0.30
N ASP A 595 16.70 0.62 0.30
CA ASP A 595 16.14 -0.08 -0.87
C ASP A 595 14.83 -0.80 -0.51
N LYS A 596 13.79 -0.66 -1.33
CA LYS A 596 12.45 -1.23 -1.08
C LYS A 596 11.88 -0.72 0.25
N VAL A 597 11.47 0.53 0.23
CA VAL A 597 10.85 1.21 1.38
C VAL A 597 9.35 1.28 1.15
N THR A 598 8.55 0.74 2.07
CA THR A 598 7.09 0.77 2.01
C THR A 598 6.53 1.52 3.21
N ILE A 599 5.76 2.59 2.97
CA ILE A 599 5.13 3.43 4.01
C ILE A 599 3.62 3.45 3.78
N HIS A 600 2.93 2.47 4.38
CA HIS A 600 1.49 2.27 4.25
C HIS A 600 0.83 2.31 5.65
N PRO A 601 0.65 3.51 6.24
CA PRO A 601 -0.11 3.70 7.47
C PRO A 601 -1.58 3.26 7.35
N ASP A 602 -2.14 2.80 8.47
CA ASP A 602 -3.54 2.39 8.59
C ASP A 602 -4.51 3.52 8.17
N ALA A 603 -5.57 3.17 7.44
CA ALA A 603 -6.53 4.13 6.88
C ALA A 603 -7.30 4.94 7.93
N SER A 604 -7.42 4.45 9.17
CA SER A 604 -8.02 5.19 10.28
C SER A 604 -7.16 6.37 10.76
N VAL A 605 -5.87 6.42 10.39
CA VAL A 605 -4.88 7.34 10.96
C VAL A 605 -3.85 7.83 9.93
N SER A 606 -4.14 9.00 9.36
CA SER A 606 -3.23 9.73 8.49
C SER A 606 -2.00 10.27 9.23
N PRO A 607 -0.76 9.89 8.86
CA PRO A 607 0.43 10.56 9.37
C PRO A 607 0.61 11.94 8.72
N LYS A 608 1.25 12.81 9.48
CA LYS A 608 1.65 14.15 9.04
C LYS A 608 2.95 14.06 8.26
N TRP A 609 4.06 13.89 8.95
CA TRP A 609 5.40 14.00 8.38
C TRP A 609 5.95 12.64 7.98
N VAL A 610 6.21 12.44 6.68
CA VAL A 610 6.60 11.12 6.15
C VAL A 610 7.76 11.23 5.17
N GLY A 611 8.81 10.44 5.35
CA GLY A 611 9.80 10.21 4.31
C GLY A 611 10.68 9.00 4.60
N ALA A 612 11.27 8.40 3.55
CA ALA A 612 11.99 7.13 3.68
C ALA A 612 13.11 7.17 4.73
N LEU A 613 13.92 8.24 4.71
CA LEU A 613 15.00 8.43 5.67
C LEU A 613 14.52 9.18 6.91
N VAL A 614 13.83 10.32 6.71
CA VAL A 614 13.42 11.20 7.82
C VAL A 614 11.96 11.60 7.70
N GLY A 615 11.17 11.34 8.74
CA GLY A 615 9.83 11.94 8.86
C GLY A 615 9.94 13.45 9.08
N TYR A 616 10.50 13.84 10.22
CA TYR A 616 10.54 15.22 10.69
C TYR A 616 11.96 15.67 11.08
N SER A 617 12.44 16.76 10.47
CA SER A 617 13.78 17.31 10.66
C SER A 617 13.71 18.71 11.25
N ARG A 618 14.14 18.88 12.51
CA ARG A 618 14.29 20.19 13.17
C ARG A 618 15.76 20.49 13.41
N GLY A 619 16.44 20.74 12.30
CA GLY A 619 17.88 20.86 12.25
C GLY A 619 18.41 22.24 12.58
N ASN A 620 19.51 22.30 13.34
CA ASN A 620 20.34 23.50 13.43
C ASN A 620 21.69 23.13 12.81
N VAL A 621 21.89 23.50 11.53
CA VAL A 621 22.98 23.04 10.65
C VAL A 621 23.11 21.52 10.53
N THR A 622 21.98 20.80 10.47
CA THR A 622 21.96 19.34 10.22
C THR A 622 22.54 19.01 8.84
N LYS A 623 23.20 17.86 8.73
CA LYS A 623 23.77 17.36 7.48
C LYS A 623 23.17 16.03 7.07
N TYR A 624 22.83 15.93 5.80
CA TYR A 624 22.47 14.70 5.11
C TYR A 624 23.46 14.54 3.94
N GLU A 625 24.34 13.55 3.99
CA GLU A 625 25.46 13.44 3.03
C GLU A 625 25.46 12.03 2.40
N ASN A 626 25.36 11.90 1.07
CA ASN A 626 25.35 10.60 0.38
C ASN A 626 24.23 9.63 0.87
N CYS A 627 23.04 10.18 1.16
CA CYS A 627 21.86 9.41 1.53
C CYS A 627 21.01 9.08 0.30
N VAL A 628 20.78 7.80 0.02
CA VAL A 628 20.02 7.32 -1.14
C VAL A 628 18.78 6.57 -0.68
N ALA A 629 17.62 6.84 -1.27
CA ALA A 629 16.44 5.98 -1.16
C ALA A 629 16.01 5.51 -2.55
N ARG A 630 15.79 4.20 -2.74
CA ARG A 630 15.37 3.65 -4.03
C ARG A 630 14.26 2.60 -3.87
N ASN A 631 13.42 2.46 -4.90
CA ASN A 631 12.24 1.59 -4.87
C ASN A 631 11.33 1.96 -3.67
N VAL A 632 10.87 3.21 -3.66
CA VAL A 632 10.11 3.80 -2.55
C VAL A 632 8.62 3.77 -2.89
N ASP A 633 7.79 3.26 -1.99
CA ASP A 633 6.33 3.21 -2.10
C ASP A 633 5.71 3.84 -0.86
N ILE A 634 5.05 4.99 -1.03
CA ILE A 634 4.44 5.77 0.06
C ILE A 634 2.97 5.99 -0.30
N PHE A 635 2.07 5.44 0.50
CA PHE A 635 0.63 5.64 0.35
C PHE A 635 0.03 6.08 1.69
N THR A 636 -0.36 7.35 1.79
CA THR A 636 -1.02 7.88 2.99
C THR A 636 -2.51 8.12 2.74
N HIS A 637 -3.34 7.76 3.72
CA HIS A 637 -4.79 7.97 3.70
C HIS A 637 -5.15 9.34 4.31
N GLY A 638 -6.41 9.79 4.17
CA GLY A 638 -6.97 10.93 4.89
C GLY A 638 -6.62 12.31 4.31
N ALA A 639 -7.61 13.20 4.28
CA ALA A 639 -7.45 14.63 3.96
C ALA A 639 -6.38 15.37 4.78
N THR A 640 -5.92 14.77 5.88
CA THR A 640 -4.92 15.31 6.81
C THR A 640 -3.54 14.66 6.65
N SER A 641 -3.18 14.16 5.45
CA SER A 641 -1.80 13.74 5.17
C SER A 641 -1.01 14.84 4.45
N TYR A 642 -0.13 15.50 5.19
CA TYR A 642 0.53 16.71 4.72
C TYR A 642 2.00 16.73 5.10
N ARG A 643 2.87 17.00 4.10
CA ARG A 643 4.34 17.07 4.20
C ARG A 643 5.02 15.69 4.04
N VAL A 644 4.92 15.13 2.83
CA VAL A 644 5.39 13.77 2.46
C VAL A 644 6.50 13.82 1.41
N GLY A 645 7.70 13.33 1.71
CA GLY A 645 8.85 13.37 0.79
C GLY A 645 9.44 12.00 0.51
N GLY A 646 9.98 11.79 -0.70
CA GLY A 646 10.65 10.52 -1.02
C GLY A 646 11.83 10.19 -0.11
N LEU A 647 12.56 11.21 0.38
CA LEU A 647 13.64 11.06 1.38
C LEU A 647 13.29 11.68 2.73
N ILE A 648 12.81 12.94 2.74
CA ILE A 648 12.53 13.72 3.96
C ILE A 648 11.12 14.32 3.92
N GLY A 649 10.28 14.03 4.91
CA GLY A 649 8.92 14.58 5.00
C GLY A 649 8.89 16.08 5.21
N TYR A 650 9.46 16.57 6.32
CA TYR A 650 9.46 18.00 6.64
C TYR A 650 10.73 18.50 7.30
N ILE A 651 11.16 19.71 6.88
CA ILE A 651 12.26 20.46 7.49
C ILE A 651 11.70 21.72 8.19
N GLU A 652 11.65 21.71 9.53
CA GLU A 652 11.20 22.85 10.36
C GLU A 652 12.31 23.91 10.54
N ALA A 653 11.91 25.17 10.72
CA ALA A 653 12.78 26.25 11.20
C ALA A 653 13.22 26.02 12.66
N CYS A 654 14.50 26.26 12.96
CA CYS A 654 15.09 25.99 14.28
C CYS A 654 15.50 27.24 15.08
N GLY A 655 15.06 28.44 14.66
CA GLY A 655 15.55 29.70 15.23
C GLY A 655 16.95 30.12 14.77
N ALA A 656 17.49 29.49 13.72
CA ALA A 656 18.74 29.92 13.08
C ALA A 656 18.67 31.38 12.58
N ALA A 657 19.82 32.04 12.43
CA ALA A 657 19.91 33.40 11.92
C ALA A 657 19.41 33.53 10.46
N ASN A 658 19.13 34.77 10.03
CA ASN A 658 18.74 35.10 8.65
C ASN A 658 19.67 34.44 7.63
N ASN A 659 19.09 33.81 6.61
CA ASN A 659 19.78 33.10 5.51
C ASN A 659 20.75 31.97 5.93
N THR A 660 20.77 31.57 7.21
CA THR A 660 21.57 30.43 7.68
C THR A 660 20.81 29.14 7.43
N ALA A 661 21.41 28.22 6.68
CA ALA A 661 20.82 26.92 6.36
C ALA A 661 20.59 26.08 7.63
N THR A 662 19.35 25.63 7.87
CA THR A 662 18.99 24.74 8.98
C THR A 662 19.38 23.29 8.69
N ALA A 663 19.36 22.92 7.40
CA ALA A 663 19.87 21.66 6.90
C ALA A 663 20.69 21.86 5.61
N THR A 664 21.64 20.95 5.38
CA THR A 664 22.34 20.77 4.10
C THR A 664 22.12 19.33 3.64
N LEU A 665 21.65 19.15 2.41
CA LEU A 665 21.60 17.87 1.71
C LEU A 665 22.70 17.88 0.65
N LYS A 666 23.58 16.88 0.66
CA LYS A 666 24.68 16.74 -0.29
C LYS A 666 24.72 15.34 -0.88
N SER A 667 24.75 15.22 -2.20
CA SER A 667 24.76 13.95 -2.92
C SER A 667 23.58 13.02 -2.57
N CYS A 668 22.47 13.57 -2.06
CA CYS A 668 21.28 12.81 -1.69
C CYS A 668 20.42 12.46 -2.90
N LYS A 669 19.85 11.25 -2.94
CA LYS A 669 19.14 10.74 -4.12
C LYS A 669 17.84 10.02 -3.80
N VAL A 670 16.86 10.17 -4.68
CA VAL A 670 15.65 9.32 -4.71
C VAL A 670 15.44 8.75 -6.11
N GLU A 671 15.31 7.43 -6.22
CA GLU A 671 15.22 6.69 -7.49
C GLU A 671 14.03 5.72 -7.47
N ASN A 672 13.15 5.79 -8.47
CA ASN A 672 11.95 4.94 -8.56
C ASN A 672 11.06 5.05 -7.30
N ALA A 673 10.34 6.16 -7.18
CA ALA A 673 9.48 6.44 -6.03
C ALA A 673 8.03 6.69 -6.46
N THR A 674 7.08 6.01 -5.80
CA THR A 674 5.64 6.29 -5.90
C THR A 674 5.18 6.94 -4.60
N ILE A 675 4.55 8.11 -4.69
CA ILE A 675 4.09 8.88 -3.53
C ILE A 675 2.63 9.32 -3.76
N ALA A 676 1.72 8.79 -2.94
CA ALA A 676 0.32 9.18 -2.88
C ALA A 676 0.03 9.88 -1.54
N ALA A 677 -0.38 11.15 -1.59
CA ALA A 677 -0.65 11.98 -0.41
C ALA A 677 -1.68 13.09 -0.67
N SER A 678 -2.03 13.86 0.36
CA SER A 678 -3.05 14.91 0.30
C SER A 678 -2.51 16.33 0.08
N PHE A 679 -1.36 16.68 0.68
CA PHE A 679 -0.82 18.05 0.61
C PHE A 679 0.71 18.08 0.77
N GLY A 680 1.40 18.96 0.04
CA GLY A 680 2.82 19.24 0.27
C GLY A 680 3.70 18.00 0.10
N TYR A 681 3.81 17.46 -1.12
CA TYR A 681 4.56 16.23 -1.35
C TYR A 681 5.50 16.28 -2.55
N GLY A 682 6.71 15.74 -2.37
CA GLY A 682 7.80 15.92 -3.32
C GLY A 682 8.79 14.77 -3.40
N GLY A 683 9.43 14.62 -4.55
CA GLY A 683 10.31 13.48 -4.82
C GLY A 683 11.52 13.37 -3.89
N LEU A 684 12.08 14.48 -3.40
CA LEU A 684 13.17 14.49 -2.40
C LEU A 684 12.64 14.92 -1.02
N VAL A 685 12.02 16.11 -0.96
CA VAL A 685 11.52 16.73 0.27
C VAL A 685 10.03 17.04 0.15
N GLY A 686 9.24 16.62 1.12
CA GLY A 686 7.80 16.90 1.16
C GLY A 686 7.52 18.39 1.39
N SER A 687 8.08 18.95 2.45
CA SER A 687 8.02 20.40 2.67
C SER A 687 9.17 20.96 3.50
N MET A 688 9.35 22.28 3.45
CA MET A 688 10.39 22.98 4.21
C MET A 688 9.98 24.39 4.64
N TYR A 689 10.52 24.84 5.78
CA TYR A 689 10.13 26.09 6.44
C TYR A 689 11.27 27.13 6.60
N ASP A 690 12.51 26.75 6.35
CA ASP A 690 13.68 27.61 6.53
C ASP A 690 14.70 27.42 5.39
N SER A 691 15.80 28.16 5.46
CA SER A 691 16.91 28.08 4.52
C SER A 691 17.49 26.67 4.49
N VAL A 692 17.69 26.10 3.31
CA VAL A 692 18.31 24.78 3.10
C VAL A 692 19.20 24.84 1.87
N THR A 693 20.33 24.14 1.93
CA THR A 693 21.25 23.98 0.81
C THR A 693 21.18 22.56 0.27
N PHE A 694 21.01 22.41 -1.04
CA PHE A 694 21.06 21.17 -1.79
C PHE A 694 22.27 21.23 -2.74
N GLU A 695 23.24 20.33 -2.57
CA GLU A 695 24.40 20.17 -3.47
C GLU A 695 24.38 18.77 -4.10
N ASP A 696 24.54 18.67 -5.42
CA ASP A 696 24.73 17.41 -6.16
C ASP A 696 23.60 16.36 -5.92
N CYS A 697 22.39 16.79 -5.55
CA CYS A 697 21.25 15.92 -5.22
C CYS A 697 20.40 15.60 -6.46
N SER A 698 19.82 14.38 -6.54
CA SER A 698 19.06 13.95 -7.73
C SER A 698 17.77 13.21 -7.42
N THR A 699 16.68 13.52 -8.14
CA THR A 699 15.46 12.69 -8.17
C THR A 699 15.21 12.13 -9.56
N LYS A 700 14.85 10.84 -9.62
CA LYS A 700 14.69 10.08 -10.86
C LYS A 700 13.50 9.12 -10.77
N ASP A 701 12.74 8.98 -11.86
CA ASP A 701 11.59 8.06 -11.95
C ASP A 701 10.56 8.27 -10.80
N ILE A 702 10.16 9.54 -10.57
CA ILE A 702 9.23 9.92 -9.51
C ILE A 702 7.78 9.96 -10.03
N THR A 703 6.91 9.19 -9.40
CA THR A 703 5.46 9.15 -9.64
C THR A 703 4.72 9.75 -8.45
N LEU A 704 3.94 10.80 -8.69
CA LEU A 704 3.16 11.49 -7.66
C LEU A 704 1.66 11.39 -7.95
N SER A 705 0.83 11.18 -6.94
CA SER A 705 -0.63 11.10 -7.08
C SER A 705 -1.39 11.61 -5.85
N LEU A 706 -2.66 11.98 -6.05
CA LEU A 706 -3.58 12.18 -4.92
C LEU A 706 -4.04 10.85 -4.35
N ASN A 707 -4.12 10.76 -3.02
CA ASN A 707 -4.69 9.59 -2.31
C ASN A 707 -6.22 9.44 -2.46
N GLY A 708 -6.91 10.45 -3.01
CA GLY A 708 -8.34 10.39 -3.36
C GLY A 708 -9.30 10.98 -2.33
N GLU A 709 -8.81 11.46 -1.18
CA GLU A 709 -9.64 11.92 -0.04
C GLU A 709 -9.58 13.44 0.21
N CYS A 710 -9.27 14.25 -0.81
CA CYS A 710 -9.13 15.70 -0.71
C CYS A 710 -10.22 16.48 -1.45
N ASP A 711 -10.79 17.48 -0.76
CA ASP A 711 -11.94 18.24 -1.26
C ASP A 711 -11.59 19.62 -1.83
N ASN A 712 -10.43 20.22 -1.51
CA ASN A 712 -10.31 21.70 -1.56
C ASN A 712 -8.92 22.40 -1.61
N THR A 713 -7.76 21.75 -1.73
CA THR A 713 -6.45 22.46 -1.67
C THR A 713 -5.55 22.23 -2.89
N TYR A 714 -4.88 23.28 -3.35
CA TYR A 714 -3.90 23.24 -4.45
C TYR A 714 -2.75 22.25 -4.17
N GLY A 715 -2.22 21.65 -5.24
CA GLY A 715 -1.07 20.75 -5.17
C GLY A 715 0.24 21.49 -4.98
N TYR A 716 0.70 21.58 -3.73
CA TYR A 716 2.09 21.89 -3.41
C TYR A 716 2.95 20.66 -3.70
N VAL A 717 3.22 20.42 -4.99
CA VAL A 717 3.85 19.16 -5.49
C VAL A 717 4.93 19.41 -6.53
N SER A 718 6.01 18.62 -6.49
CA SER A 718 7.11 18.67 -7.45
C SER A 718 7.95 17.39 -7.43
N GLY A 719 8.65 17.09 -8.53
CA GLY A 719 9.64 16.01 -8.57
C GLY A 719 10.81 16.20 -7.59
N PHE A 720 10.97 17.37 -6.97
CA PHE A 720 12.06 17.68 -6.04
C PHE A 720 11.56 18.13 -4.65
N ILE A 721 11.04 19.36 -4.49
CA ILE A 721 10.48 19.88 -3.23
C ILE A 721 8.96 20.11 -3.36
N GLY A 722 8.13 19.47 -2.54
CA GLY A 722 6.67 19.64 -2.61
C GLY A 722 6.22 21.06 -2.28
N ASP A 723 6.44 21.48 -1.03
CA ASP A 723 6.03 22.78 -0.49
C ASP A 723 7.20 23.57 0.10
N ILE A 724 7.19 24.90 -0.08
CA ILE A 724 8.03 25.84 0.65
C ILE A 724 7.11 26.84 1.36
N ALA A 725 6.73 26.50 2.59
CA ALA A 725 5.79 27.28 3.39
C ALA A 725 6.37 28.66 3.79
N ASN A 726 5.52 29.67 3.98
CA ASN A 726 5.95 31.05 4.17
C ASN A 726 5.09 31.87 5.14
N SER A 727 5.19 31.62 6.46
CA SER A 727 4.54 32.46 7.50
C SER A 727 5.51 33.34 8.31
N GLY A 728 6.75 33.52 7.86
CA GLY A 728 7.85 34.10 8.66
C GLY A 728 8.35 35.45 8.16
N THR A 729 8.68 36.36 9.08
CA THR A 729 9.37 37.63 8.77
C THR A 729 10.88 37.47 8.53
N LYS A 730 11.44 36.30 8.85
CA LYS A 730 12.86 35.95 8.70
C LYS A 730 13.29 35.97 7.23
N ALA A 731 14.50 36.48 6.94
CA ALA A 731 15.10 36.33 5.62
C ALA A 731 15.59 34.88 5.41
N ARG A 732 15.22 34.29 4.27
CA ARG A 732 15.48 32.87 3.95
C ARG A 732 16.06 32.72 2.54
N THR A 733 17.06 31.86 2.39
CA THR A 733 17.69 31.53 1.11
C THR A 733 17.70 30.02 0.91
N ILE A 734 17.17 29.55 -0.22
CA ILE A 734 17.30 28.16 -0.67
C ILE A 734 18.37 28.13 -1.76
N ILE A 735 19.32 27.19 -1.64
CA ILE A 735 20.40 27.02 -2.61
C ILE A 735 20.24 25.63 -3.23
N ILE A 736 20.16 25.56 -4.55
CA ILE A 736 20.07 24.32 -5.32
C ILE A 736 21.21 24.31 -6.34
N LYS A 737 22.21 23.47 -6.13
CA LYS A 737 23.49 23.52 -6.86
C LYS A 737 23.80 22.15 -7.45
N ASN A 738 23.99 22.09 -8.77
CA ASN A 738 24.27 20.86 -9.53
C ASN A 738 23.24 19.73 -9.30
N CYS A 739 22.02 20.08 -8.88
CA CYS A 739 20.99 19.09 -8.63
C CYS A 739 20.35 18.64 -9.96
N THR A 740 19.59 17.56 -9.93
CA THR A 740 18.75 17.13 -11.06
C THR A 740 17.39 16.63 -10.58
N ALA A 741 16.37 16.84 -11.40
CA ALA A 741 15.03 16.30 -11.20
C ALA A 741 14.41 16.06 -12.58
N ASP A 742 13.92 14.85 -12.83
CA ASP A 742 13.20 14.53 -14.05
C ASP A 742 11.83 15.24 -14.10
N ALA A 743 11.26 15.35 -15.30
CA ALA A 743 9.85 15.68 -15.45
C ALA A 743 8.98 14.61 -14.79
N LEU A 744 7.82 15.00 -14.26
CA LEU A 744 6.93 14.07 -13.56
C LEU A 744 6.38 13.03 -14.54
N THR A 745 6.46 11.76 -14.16
CA THR A 745 6.12 10.62 -15.03
C THR A 745 4.64 10.58 -15.42
N ASN A 746 3.76 11.26 -14.67
CA ASN A 746 2.31 11.19 -14.84
C ASN A 746 1.60 12.47 -14.31
N GLU A 747 1.81 13.61 -14.98
CA GLU A 747 1.16 14.88 -14.63
C GLU A 747 -0.39 14.79 -14.60
N THR A 748 -0.98 13.90 -15.41
CA THR A 748 -2.44 13.67 -15.44
C THR A 748 -2.99 12.94 -14.21
N ALA A 749 -2.15 12.27 -13.40
CA ALA A 749 -2.57 11.64 -12.15
C ALA A 749 -2.76 12.62 -10.98
N LEU A 750 -2.14 13.80 -11.04
CA LEU A 750 -2.15 14.77 -9.94
C LEU A 750 -3.46 15.56 -9.84
N LYS A 751 -4.18 15.79 -10.95
CA LYS A 751 -5.49 16.47 -11.00
C LYS A 751 -5.59 17.85 -10.31
N VAL A 752 -4.47 18.50 -10.04
CA VAL A 752 -4.37 19.79 -9.34
C VAL A 752 -3.52 20.78 -10.14
N PRO A 753 -3.78 22.10 -10.04
CA PRO A 753 -2.89 23.10 -10.61
C PRO A 753 -1.49 22.99 -9.99
N MET A 754 -0.46 22.93 -10.84
CA MET A 754 0.93 22.74 -10.42
C MET A 754 1.75 24.01 -10.58
N GLY A 755 2.69 24.22 -9.65
CA GLY A 755 3.72 25.25 -9.77
C GLY A 755 4.74 24.84 -10.84
N GLY A 756 4.94 25.66 -11.85
CA GLY A 756 5.74 25.34 -13.03
C GLY A 756 7.26 25.34 -12.85
N CYS A 757 7.74 25.17 -11.63
CA CYS A 757 9.16 25.10 -11.32
C CYS A 757 9.61 23.64 -11.21
N LYS A 758 10.69 23.26 -11.91
CA LYS A 758 11.26 21.90 -11.83
C LYS A 758 11.76 21.52 -10.42
N TRP A 759 11.95 22.52 -9.55
CA TRP A 759 12.54 22.35 -8.21
C TRP A 759 11.54 22.39 -7.06
N CYS A 760 10.45 23.12 -7.20
CA CYS A 760 9.48 23.31 -6.13
C CYS A 760 8.05 23.38 -6.68
N GLY A 761 7.07 22.99 -5.86
CA GLY A 761 5.67 23.18 -6.21
C GLY A 761 5.26 24.66 -6.18
N ILE A 762 3.98 24.90 -5.92
CA ILE A 762 3.53 26.24 -5.56
C ILE A 762 4.21 26.65 -4.23
N VAL A 763 4.52 27.92 -4.07
CA VAL A 763 5.10 28.55 -2.88
C VAL A 763 4.07 29.53 -2.33
N GLU A 764 3.73 29.44 -1.04
CA GLU A 764 2.60 30.17 -0.44
C GLU A 764 2.67 31.70 -0.66
N PRO A 765 1.64 32.34 -1.27
CA PRO A 765 1.69 33.73 -1.70
C PRO A 765 1.14 34.73 -0.67
N GLU A 766 1.59 34.68 0.59
CA GLU A 766 1.39 35.79 1.55
C GLU A 766 2.62 36.71 1.58
N SER A 767 2.43 37.95 1.10
CA SER A 767 3.38 39.09 1.10
C SER A 767 4.88 38.76 0.99
N VAL A 768 5.44 38.95 -0.21
CA VAL A 768 6.83 38.58 -0.54
C VAL A 768 7.81 39.76 -0.41
N PRO A 769 8.66 39.80 0.65
CA PRO A 769 9.94 40.52 0.54
C PRO A 769 11.20 39.71 0.93
N ASN A 770 11.08 38.61 1.68
CA ASN A 770 12.20 38.05 2.46
C ASN A 770 12.61 36.60 2.09
N PHE A 771 12.32 36.12 0.88
CA PHE A 771 12.65 34.76 0.45
C PHE A 771 13.34 34.74 -0.92
N THR A 772 14.38 33.91 -1.08
CA THR A 772 15.18 33.78 -2.32
C THR A 772 15.45 32.30 -2.65
N ILE A 773 15.22 31.88 -3.90
CA ILE A 773 15.72 30.59 -4.42
C ILE A 773 16.86 30.89 -5.39
N LYS A 774 18.01 30.24 -5.17
CA LYS A 774 19.19 30.29 -6.04
C LYS A 774 19.41 28.92 -6.65
N VAL A 775 19.60 28.89 -7.97
CA VAL A 775 19.85 27.67 -8.74
C VAL A 775 21.16 27.80 -9.51
N THR A 776 21.95 26.74 -9.51
CA THR A 776 23.09 26.57 -10.41
C THR A 776 22.90 25.25 -11.16
N ASP A 777 22.52 25.32 -12.43
CA ASP A 777 22.52 24.17 -13.34
C ASP A 777 23.98 23.86 -13.78
N ASN A 778 24.26 22.61 -14.16
CA ASN A 778 25.62 22.07 -14.32
C ASN A 778 26.52 22.90 -15.27
N ASN A 779 27.41 23.71 -14.68
CA ASN A 779 28.37 24.64 -15.31
C ASN A 779 27.82 26.01 -15.78
N GLU A 780 26.64 26.44 -15.33
CA GLU A 780 26.12 27.79 -15.57
C GLU A 780 26.34 28.75 -14.39
N SER A 781 26.10 30.05 -14.62
CA SER A 781 26.12 31.08 -13.56
C SER A 781 24.90 30.96 -12.63
N GLU A 782 25.09 31.21 -11.34
CA GLU A 782 24.00 31.25 -10.35
C GLU A 782 22.81 32.13 -10.81
N LYS A 783 21.62 31.54 -10.93
CA LYS A 783 20.37 32.24 -11.23
C LYS A 783 19.52 32.33 -9.97
N THR A 784 19.12 33.55 -9.61
CA THR A 784 18.02 33.77 -8.65
C THR A 784 16.69 33.61 -9.37
N LEU A 785 15.79 32.76 -8.86
CA LEU A 785 14.47 32.53 -9.45
C LEU A 785 13.51 33.68 -9.13
N VAL A 786 12.67 34.06 -10.10
CA VAL A 786 11.71 35.15 -9.97
C VAL A 786 10.27 34.62 -9.85
N ALA A 787 9.55 35.08 -8.83
CA ALA A 787 8.14 34.70 -8.59
C ALA A 787 7.24 35.10 -9.78
N GLY A 788 6.31 34.23 -10.15
CA GLY A 788 5.43 34.37 -11.31
C GLY A 788 6.11 34.14 -12.67
N THR A 789 7.45 34.06 -12.71
CA THR A 789 8.24 33.83 -13.93
C THR A 789 8.83 32.43 -13.95
N ASP A 790 9.64 32.11 -12.93
CA ASP A 790 10.36 30.83 -12.79
C ASP A 790 9.63 29.85 -11.84
N PHE A 791 8.91 30.37 -10.84
CA PHE A 791 8.09 29.60 -9.91
C PHE A 791 6.76 30.30 -9.65
N ASN A 792 5.76 29.60 -9.09
CA ASN A 792 4.36 30.05 -9.00
C ASN A 792 3.70 30.38 -10.35
N LYS A 793 4.23 29.85 -11.45
CA LYS A 793 3.57 29.83 -12.75
C LYS A 793 2.62 28.64 -12.80
N VAL A 794 1.32 28.85 -12.85
CA VAL A 794 0.36 27.75 -13.04
C VAL A 794 0.37 27.32 -14.50
N TYR A 795 0.61 26.04 -14.77
CA TYR A 795 0.41 25.47 -16.10
C TYR A 795 -1.07 25.12 -16.30
N ASN A 796 -1.66 25.60 -17.40
CA ASN A 796 -3.05 25.35 -17.77
C ASN A 796 -3.20 23.88 -18.24
N ILE A 797 -3.46 22.98 -17.29
CA ILE A 797 -3.88 21.61 -17.59
C ILE A 797 -5.31 21.62 -18.16
N PRO A 798 -5.60 20.91 -19.27
CA PRO A 798 -6.96 20.76 -19.77
C PRO A 798 -7.87 20.16 -18.70
N TRP A 799 -9.11 20.66 -18.61
CA TRP A 799 -10.06 20.19 -17.61
C TRP A 799 -10.28 18.68 -17.71
N ASP A 800 -10.26 18.00 -16.56
CA ASP A 800 -10.45 16.55 -16.47
C ASP A 800 -11.93 16.13 -16.55
N GLY A 801 -12.86 17.08 -16.37
CA GLY A 801 -14.30 16.87 -16.33
C GLY A 801 -14.88 16.63 -14.93
N SER A 802 -14.06 16.71 -13.87
CA SER A 802 -14.49 16.39 -12.49
C SER A 802 -13.94 17.32 -11.41
N SER A 803 -12.74 17.85 -11.59
CA SER A 803 -12.05 18.77 -10.69
C SER A 803 -12.78 20.12 -10.54
N SER A 804 -12.77 20.66 -9.32
CA SER A 804 -13.55 21.84 -8.90
C SER A 804 -12.90 22.51 -7.68
N PHE A 805 -11.96 23.45 -7.89
CA PHE A 805 -11.21 24.12 -6.81
C PHE A 805 -11.66 25.56 -6.55
N GLU A 806 -11.53 26.07 -5.33
CA GLU A 806 -11.92 27.45 -5.02
C GLU A 806 -10.88 28.47 -5.58
N PRO A 807 -11.30 29.42 -6.44
CA PRO A 807 -10.41 30.46 -6.94
C PRO A 807 -10.06 31.49 -5.87
N LYS A 808 -8.92 32.18 -6.06
CA LYS A 808 -8.50 33.27 -5.18
C LYS A 808 -9.55 34.40 -5.17
N TYR A 809 -10.05 34.75 -3.99
CA TYR A 809 -11.01 35.84 -3.80
C TYR A 809 -10.40 37.01 -3.02
N GLU A 810 -10.22 38.14 -3.69
CA GLU A 810 -9.71 39.39 -3.10
C GLU A 810 -10.45 40.59 -3.70
N ASN A 811 -10.63 41.66 -2.93
CA ASN A 811 -11.22 42.92 -3.40
C ASN A 811 -12.49 42.73 -4.25
N ASN A 812 -13.40 41.87 -3.77
CA ASN A 812 -14.68 41.55 -4.41
C ASN A 812 -14.58 40.84 -5.79
N THR A 813 -13.39 40.34 -6.15
CA THR A 813 -13.09 39.63 -7.41
C THR A 813 -12.59 38.21 -7.13
N TYR A 814 -13.17 37.23 -7.83
CA TYR A 814 -12.64 35.87 -7.95
C TYR A 814 -11.74 35.82 -9.18
N THR A 815 -10.46 35.49 -8.99
CA THR A 815 -9.47 35.38 -10.08
C THR A 815 -9.35 33.93 -10.52
N ILE A 816 -9.63 33.65 -11.79
CA ILE A 816 -9.60 32.33 -12.39
C ILE A 816 -8.26 32.13 -13.13
N THR A 817 -7.49 31.15 -12.68
CA THR A 817 -6.19 30.73 -13.23
C THR A 817 -6.27 29.39 -13.95
N ALA A 818 -7.26 28.54 -13.61
CA ALA A 818 -7.40 27.19 -14.15
C ALA A 818 -8.87 26.79 -14.46
N PRO A 819 -9.11 25.86 -15.40
CA PRO A 819 -10.47 25.44 -15.79
C PRO A 819 -11.31 24.85 -14.63
N SER A 820 -10.64 24.17 -13.71
CA SER A 820 -11.21 23.59 -12.50
C SER A 820 -11.73 24.65 -11.51
N GLU A 821 -11.22 25.87 -11.54
CA GLU A 821 -11.74 26.97 -10.73
C GLU A 821 -13.02 27.56 -11.34
N LEU A 822 -13.12 27.59 -12.67
CA LEU A 822 -14.36 27.92 -13.37
C LEU A 822 -15.45 26.87 -13.09
N ALA A 823 -15.10 25.58 -13.04
CA ALA A 823 -16.01 24.51 -12.64
C ALA A 823 -16.56 24.68 -11.21
N TRP A 824 -15.75 25.22 -10.29
CA TRP A 824 -16.22 25.58 -8.95
C TRP A 824 -17.26 26.72 -8.99
N ILE A 825 -17.06 27.77 -9.81
CA ILE A 825 -18.06 28.84 -9.99
C ILE A 825 -19.42 28.25 -10.43
N ALA A 826 -19.42 27.35 -11.42
CA ALA A 826 -20.63 26.63 -11.83
C ALA A 826 -21.28 25.90 -10.64
N LYS A 827 -20.51 25.10 -9.91
CA LYS A 827 -20.95 24.33 -8.72
C LYS A 827 -21.49 25.20 -7.59
N GLN A 828 -21.06 26.46 -7.46
CA GLN A 828 -21.58 27.39 -6.46
C GLN A 828 -22.92 28.04 -6.88
N VAL A 829 -23.11 28.34 -8.17
CA VAL A 829 -24.43 28.81 -8.67
C VAL A 829 -25.51 27.75 -8.45
N GLU A 830 -25.18 26.47 -8.65
CA GLU A 830 -26.06 25.33 -8.35
C GLU A 830 -26.48 25.28 -6.87
N LYS A 831 -25.54 25.60 -5.97
CA LYS A 831 -25.78 25.69 -4.51
C LYS A 831 -26.53 26.97 -4.11
N GLY A 832 -26.82 27.87 -5.04
CA GLY A 832 -27.57 29.10 -4.81
C GLY A 832 -26.71 30.35 -4.56
N ASN A 833 -25.38 30.30 -4.68
CA ASN A 833 -24.55 31.50 -4.68
C ASN A 833 -24.63 32.17 -6.06
N THR A 834 -25.36 33.27 -6.15
CA THR A 834 -25.64 33.97 -7.41
C THR A 834 -24.47 34.82 -7.93
N PHE A 835 -23.43 35.06 -7.12
CA PHE A 835 -22.36 36.02 -7.39
C PHE A 835 -22.86 37.47 -7.66
N GLU A 836 -24.04 37.82 -7.16
CA GLU A 836 -24.63 39.16 -7.33
C GLU A 836 -23.69 40.24 -6.77
N GLY A 837 -23.35 41.22 -7.62
CA GLY A 837 -22.39 42.28 -7.30
C GLY A 837 -20.92 41.82 -7.17
N LYS A 838 -20.56 40.59 -7.60
CA LYS A 838 -19.18 40.08 -7.64
C LYS A 838 -18.59 40.13 -9.04
N ASN A 839 -17.27 40.16 -9.13
CA ASN A 839 -16.54 40.03 -10.40
C ASN A 839 -15.85 38.66 -10.49
N ILE A 840 -15.95 38.00 -11.65
CA ILE A 840 -15.20 36.80 -12.01
C ILE A 840 -14.24 37.21 -13.12
N LEU A 841 -12.93 37.10 -12.89
CA LEU A 841 -11.89 37.60 -13.78
C LEU A 841 -11.00 36.46 -14.28
N LEU A 842 -10.90 36.27 -15.60
CA LEU A 842 -9.92 35.35 -16.16
C LEU A 842 -8.51 35.97 -16.16
N SER A 843 -7.54 35.23 -15.64
CA SER A 843 -6.12 35.61 -15.66
C SER A 843 -5.29 34.80 -16.67
N ALA A 844 -5.79 33.64 -17.07
CA ALA A 844 -5.20 32.73 -18.06
C ALA A 844 -6.23 32.32 -19.13
N ASP A 845 -5.73 31.83 -20.26
CA ASP A 845 -6.55 31.07 -21.22
C ASP A 845 -6.86 29.68 -20.62
N LEU A 846 -8.04 29.12 -20.90
CA LEU A 846 -8.55 27.90 -20.29
C LEU A 846 -8.85 26.85 -21.36
N ASP A 847 -8.41 25.61 -21.15
CA ASP A 847 -8.76 24.47 -22.01
C ASP A 847 -9.75 23.56 -21.27
N MET A 848 -10.96 23.40 -21.81
CA MET A 848 -12.03 22.60 -21.19
C MET A 848 -11.93 21.09 -21.53
N GLY A 849 -10.88 20.67 -22.25
CA GLY A 849 -10.47 19.28 -22.40
C GLY A 849 -11.45 18.38 -23.18
N ASN A 850 -12.40 18.97 -23.90
CA ASN A 850 -13.53 18.27 -24.54
C ASN A 850 -14.30 17.38 -23.55
N LYS A 851 -14.42 17.82 -22.29
CA LYS A 851 -15.16 17.12 -21.23
C LYS A 851 -16.55 17.72 -21.07
N ASN A 852 -17.48 16.92 -20.56
CA ASN A 852 -18.87 17.31 -20.43
C ASN A 852 -19.07 18.42 -19.39
N TRP A 853 -19.14 19.67 -19.86
CA TRP A 853 -19.38 20.85 -19.07
C TRP A 853 -20.83 20.91 -18.57
N LYS A 854 -20.98 21.23 -17.28
CA LYS A 854 -22.26 21.57 -16.68
C LYS A 854 -22.42 23.10 -16.73
N PRO A 855 -23.42 23.65 -17.45
CA PRO A 855 -23.58 25.10 -17.63
C PRO A 855 -23.63 25.86 -16.30
N ILE A 856 -23.09 27.09 -16.27
CA ILE A 856 -23.23 27.98 -15.10
C ILE A 856 -24.69 28.43 -15.00
N GLY A 857 -25.34 28.12 -13.88
CA GLY A 857 -26.80 28.23 -13.76
C GLY A 857 -27.47 27.14 -14.59
N ASP A 858 -27.17 25.89 -14.27
CA ASP A 858 -27.77 24.72 -14.89
C ASP A 858 -29.23 24.57 -14.47
N ASN A 859 -29.98 23.79 -15.25
CA ASN A 859 -31.38 23.53 -15.01
C ASN A 859 -31.78 22.04 -15.16
N SER A 860 -30.93 21.11 -14.70
CA SER A 860 -31.23 19.66 -14.68
C SER A 860 -32.44 19.24 -13.83
N ALA A 861 -33.06 20.17 -13.11
CA ALA A 861 -34.36 19.98 -12.48
C ALA A 861 -35.53 19.97 -13.48
N HIS A 862 -35.43 20.69 -14.61
CA HIS A 862 -36.52 20.83 -15.58
C HIS A 862 -36.37 19.83 -16.74
N LYS A 863 -36.75 18.58 -16.47
CA LYS A 863 -36.49 17.44 -17.36
C LYS A 863 -37.36 17.31 -18.61
N THR A 864 -38.20 18.31 -18.91
CA THR A 864 -39.13 18.30 -20.06
C THR A 864 -38.84 19.44 -21.01
N ILE A 865 -38.49 19.11 -22.25
CA ILE A 865 -38.01 20.05 -23.26
C ILE A 865 -39.15 20.96 -23.77
N ASN A 866 -40.34 20.38 -24.01
CA ASN A 866 -41.56 21.12 -24.30
C ASN A 866 -42.42 21.30 -23.03
N MET A 867 -42.44 22.53 -22.52
CA MET A 867 -43.43 22.97 -21.53
C MET A 867 -44.50 23.80 -22.25
N ASP A 868 -45.70 23.21 -22.45
CA ASP A 868 -46.85 23.85 -23.14
C ASP A 868 -47.44 25.07 -22.40
N LYS A 869 -46.99 25.28 -21.15
CA LYS A 869 -47.21 26.48 -20.35
C LYS A 869 -45.89 26.80 -19.63
N GLN A 870 -45.79 27.98 -19.01
CA GLN A 870 -44.81 28.30 -17.96
C GLN A 870 -43.37 28.78 -18.34
N GLU A 871 -43.16 29.64 -19.35
CA GLU A 871 -41.96 30.53 -19.29
C GLU A 871 -41.94 31.33 -17.97
N ALA A 872 -43.13 31.65 -17.43
CA ALA A 872 -43.33 32.31 -16.15
C ALA A 872 -43.17 31.42 -14.89
N GLU A 873 -43.00 30.09 -14.99
CA GLU A 873 -42.53 29.27 -13.84
C GLU A 873 -41.08 28.86 -14.00
N TYR A 874 -40.60 28.66 -15.23
CA TYR A 874 -39.16 28.53 -15.51
C TYR A 874 -38.35 29.64 -14.82
N VAL A 875 -38.77 30.90 -15.01
CA VAL A 875 -38.13 32.07 -14.39
C VAL A 875 -38.12 32.05 -12.86
N LYS A 876 -39.02 31.28 -12.21
CA LYS A 876 -39.12 31.18 -10.75
C LYS A 876 -38.26 30.06 -10.15
N THR A 877 -37.82 29.10 -10.95
CA THR A 877 -37.27 27.83 -10.47
C THR A 877 -35.81 27.61 -10.82
N VAL A 878 -35.31 28.21 -11.91
CA VAL A 878 -33.90 28.08 -12.31
C VAL A 878 -32.93 28.81 -11.38
N LYS A 879 -31.66 28.40 -11.41
CA LYS A 879 -30.55 29.14 -10.77
C LYS A 879 -29.94 30.11 -11.77
N TYR A 880 -29.52 31.28 -11.28
CA TYR A 880 -28.97 32.34 -12.11
C TYR A 880 -27.59 32.76 -11.63
N PHE A 881 -26.66 32.93 -12.57
CA PHE A 881 -25.50 33.80 -12.37
C PHE A 881 -25.92 35.27 -12.53
N LYS A 882 -25.48 36.11 -11.60
CA LYS A 882 -25.80 37.55 -11.52
C LYS A 882 -24.57 38.45 -11.30
N GLY A 883 -23.39 37.90 -11.54
CA GLY A 883 -22.12 38.64 -11.41
C GLY A 883 -21.74 39.38 -12.69
N THR A 884 -20.57 40.01 -12.63
CA THR A 884 -19.79 40.35 -13.82
C THR A 884 -18.83 39.19 -14.13
N PHE A 885 -18.78 38.75 -15.37
CA PHE A 885 -17.75 37.85 -15.88
C PHE A 885 -16.89 38.61 -16.88
N ASP A 886 -15.64 38.90 -16.51
CA ASP A 886 -14.66 39.57 -17.34
C ASP A 886 -13.61 38.55 -17.82
N GLY A 887 -13.72 38.19 -19.10
CA GLY A 887 -12.77 37.31 -19.76
C GLY A 887 -11.38 37.93 -19.94
N ASN A 888 -11.20 39.25 -19.74
CA ASN A 888 -9.90 39.92 -19.83
C ASN A 888 -9.13 39.64 -21.16
N ASN A 889 -9.88 39.48 -22.26
CA ASN A 889 -9.44 39.05 -23.59
C ASN A 889 -8.81 37.65 -23.66
N LYS A 890 -9.03 36.81 -22.64
CA LYS A 890 -8.65 35.40 -22.60
C LYS A 890 -9.60 34.51 -23.37
N THR A 891 -9.15 33.31 -23.66
CA THR A 891 -9.82 32.31 -24.48
C THR A 891 -10.22 31.11 -23.65
N ILE A 892 -11.45 30.65 -23.81
CA ILE A 892 -11.91 29.33 -23.38
C ILE A 892 -11.96 28.43 -24.62
N SER A 893 -11.23 27.33 -24.64
CA SER A 893 -11.18 26.39 -25.77
C SER A 893 -11.79 25.04 -25.43
N ASN A 894 -12.19 24.28 -26.45
CA ASN A 894 -12.58 22.86 -26.35
C ASN A 894 -13.76 22.61 -25.38
N LEU A 895 -14.70 23.56 -25.32
CA LEU A 895 -15.89 23.51 -24.48
C LEU A 895 -16.91 22.51 -25.05
N MET A 896 -17.09 21.36 -24.39
CA MET A 896 -18.13 20.40 -24.77
C MET A 896 -19.30 20.43 -23.79
N VAL A 897 -20.52 20.65 -24.27
CA VAL A 897 -21.74 20.62 -23.44
C VAL A 897 -22.67 19.55 -24.00
N ASN A 898 -22.87 18.43 -23.31
CA ASN A 898 -23.87 17.42 -23.68
C ASN A 898 -25.09 17.58 -22.75
N HIS A 899 -26.08 18.34 -23.18
CA HIS A 899 -27.16 18.83 -22.33
C HIS A 899 -28.52 18.74 -23.02
N LYS A 900 -29.55 18.37 -22.25
CA LYS A 900 -30.89 18.01 -22.75
C LYS A 900 -32.04 18.78 -22.08
N TYR A 901 -31.73 19.89 -21.42
CA TYR A 901 -32.69 20.68 -20.65
C TYR A 901 -32.56 22.15 -21.01
N PRO A 902 -33.61 22.96 -20.85
CA PRO A 902 -33.58 24.33 -21.36
C PRO A 902 -32.48 25.19 -20.69
N GLY A 903 -31.87 26.09 -21.47
CA GLY A 903 -30.76 26.93 -21.03
C GLY A 903 -29.41 26.21 -21.05
N ALA A 904 -28.84 26.03 -22.24
CA ALA A 904 -27.54 25.38 -22.46
C ALA A 904 -26.49 26.33 -23.08
N GLY A 905 -25.23 26.15 -22.68
CA GLY A 905 -24.05 26.92 -23.10
C GLY A 905 -22.95 26.92 -22.03
N LEU A 906 -21.95 27.81 -22.14
CA LEU A 906 -21.02 28.11 -21.05
C LEU A 906 -21.80 28.54 -19.79
N PHE A 907 -22.73 29.48 -19.97
CA PHE A 907 -23.78 29.84 -19.04
C PHE A 907 -25.11 29.26 -19.52
N GLY A 908 -25.81 28.55 -18.64
CA GLY A 908 -27.16 28.07 -18.91
C GLY A 908 -28.16 29.19 -18.71
N ASN A 909 -28.13 29.83 -17.53
CA ASN A 909 -29.09 30.84 -17.11
C ASN A 909 -28.41 32.02 -16.38
N VAL A 910 -28.67 33.25 -16.85
CA VAL A 910 -28.16 34.49 -16.24
C VAL A 910 -29.28 35.49 -15.91
N GLN A 911 -29.07 36.35 -14.92
CA GLN A 911 -29.98 37.44 -14.56
C GLN A 911 -29.20 38.68 -14.14
N ASN A 912 -29.54 39.85 -14.70
CA ASN A 912 -28.91 41.12 -14.37
C ASN A 912 -27.36 41.08 -14.45
N ALA A 913 -26.86 40.39 -15.48
CA ALA A 913 -25.45 39.99 -15.57
C ALA A 913 -24.70 40.78 -16.66
N ILE A 914 -23.38 40.87 -16.48
CA ILE A 914 -22.46 41.49 -17.45
C ILE A 914 -21.43 40.43 -17.86
N ILE A 915 -21.38 40.07 -19.13
CA ILE A 915 -20.40 39.13 -19.69
C ILE A 915 -19.54 39.88 -20.71
N LYS A 916 -18.23 39.97 -20.50
CA LYS A 916 -17.38 40.80 -21.37
C LYS A 916 -15.98 40.27 -21.63
N ASN A 917 -15.36 40.78 -22.70
CA ASN A 917 -13.95 40.58 -23.09
C ASN A 917 -13.55 39.09 -23.14
N LEU A 918 -14.37 38.23 -23.74
CA LEU A 918 -14.19 36.77 -23.70
C LEU A 918 -14.11 36.20 -25.12
N ASN A 919 -13.10 35.38 -25.39
CA ASN A 919 -13.07 34.56 -26.60
C ASN A 919 -13.46 33.12 -26.26
N VAL A 920 -14.25 32.47 -27.10
CA VAL A 920 -14.54 31.03 -27.04
C VAL A 920 -14.27 30.42 -28.40
N THR A 921 -13.58 29.28 -28.43
CA THR A 921 -13.20 28.61 -29.69
C THR A 921 -13.30 27.10 -29.56
N ASN A 922 -13.56 26.39 -30.67
CA ASN A 922 -13.71 24.93 -30.69
C ASN A 922 -14.75 24.43 -29.66
N ALA A 923 -15.90 25.10 -29.56
CA ALA A 923 -16.97 24.67 -28.67
C ALA A 923 -17.97 23.76 -29.41
N THR A 924 -18.35 22.63 -28.81
CA THR A 924 -19.35 21.69 -29.32
C THR A 924 -20.48 21.56 -28.31
N ILE A 925 -21.68 21.99 -28.69
CA ILE A 925 -22.90 21.89 -27.86
C ILE A 925 -23.82 20.82 -28.43
N ASN A 926 -23.97 19.70 -27.73
CA ASN A 926 -24.73 18.53 -28.16
C ASN A 926 -26.02 18.36 -27.34
N GLY A 927 -27.12 18.03 -28.03
CA GLY A 927 -28.36 17.53 -27.40
C GLY A 927 -29.59 18.43 -27.57
N SER A 928 -30.73 17.92 -27.14
CA SER A 928 -32.06 18.48 -27.40
C SER A 928 -32.49 19.48 -26.33
N SER A 929 -32.38 20.79 -26.61
CA SER A 929 -32.68 21.84 -25.63
C SER A 929 -33.35 23.08 -26.22
N LYS A 930 -34.36 23.56 -25.49
CA LYS A 930 -35.01 24.87 -25.69
C LYS A 930 -34.10 25.95 -25.11
N TRP A 931 -33.67 26.91 -25.92
CA TRP A 931 -32.69 27.93 -25.54
C TRP A 931 -31.25 27.40 -25.39
N THR A 932 -30.51 27.34 -26.50
CA THR A 932 -29.11 26.88 -26.54
C THR A 932 -28.21 27.87 -27.27
N ALA A 933 -27.08 28.24 -26.68
CA ALA A 933 -26.02 28.97 -27.36
C ALA A 933 -24.63 28.52 -26.88
N VAL A 934 -23.56 29.01 -27.51
CA VAL A 934 -22.19 28.74 -27.04
C VAL A 934 -21.91 29.49 -25.73
N ILE A 935 -22.33 30.76 -25.62
CA ILE A 935 -22.09 31.58 -24.42
C ILE A 935 -23.26 31.53 -23.43
N ILE A 936 -24.47 31.95 -23.82
CA ILE A 936 -25.62 32.13 -22.91
C ILE A 936 -26.88 31.47 -23.46
N GLY A 937 -27.35 30.41 -22.82
CA GLY A 937 -28.65 29.79 -23.13
C GLY A 937 -29.80 30.77 -22.93
N PHE A 938 -30.04 31.21 -21.69
CA PHE A 938 -31.18 32.03 -21.31
C PHE A 938 -30.79 33.21 -20.41
N SER A 939 -31.32 34.41 -20.67
CA SER A 939 -31.22 35.57 -19.78
C SER A 939 -32.58 36.12 -19.34
N ASN A 940 -32.63 36.66 -18.11
CA ASN A 940 -33.83 37.25 -17.52
C ASN A 940 -33.51 38.51 -16.69
N GLY A 941 -34.06 39.65 -17.09
CA GLY A 941 -33.71 40.97 -16.56
C GLY A 941 -32.70 41.69 -17.46
N SER A 942 -31.83 42.53 -16.89
CA SER A 942 -30.83 43.26 -17.67
C SER A 942 -29.71 42.33 -18.14
N LEU A 943 -29.13 42.65 -19.30
CA LEU A 943 -28.00 41.91 -19.86
C LEU A 943 -27.09 42.86 -20.64
N THR A 944 -25.80 42.87 -20.28
CA THR A 944 -24.75 43.46 -21.12
C THR A 944 -23.81 42.35 -21.59
N VAL A 945 -23.61 42.25 -22.89
CA VAL A 945 -22.58 41.40 -23.50
C VAL A 945 -21.65 42.27 -24.33
N GLU A 946 -20.38 42.39 -23.94
CA GLU A 946 -19.43 43.31 -24.58
C GLU A 946 -18.13 42.62 -25.00
N ASN A 947 -17.70 42.76 -26.26
CA ASN A 947 -16.45 42.20 -26.78
C ASN A 947 -16.35 40.66 -26.60
N VAL A 948 -17.45 39.93 -26.80
CA VAL A 948 -17.48 38.46 -26.70
C VAL A 948 -17.40 37.83 -28.09
N LYS A 949 -16.49 36.87 -28.27
CA LYS A 949 -16.20 36.25 -29.57
C LYS A 949 -16.40 34.73 -29.52
N VAL A 950 -17.03 34.17 -30.53
CA VAL A 950 -17.14 32.72 -30.77
C VAL A 950 -16.53 32.40 -32.13
N SER A 951 -15.72 31.36 -32.22
CA SER A 951 -15.13 30.88 -33.48
C SER A 951 -15.05 29.36 -33.57
N ASN A 952 -15.04 28.79 -34.78
CA ASN A 952 -14.84 27.36 -35.04
C ASN A 952 -15.72 26.46 -34.15
N SER A 953 -17.00 26.79 -34.00
CA SER A 953 -17.88 26.17 -32.99
C SER A 953 -19.12 25.57 -33.64
N GLU A 954 -19.73 24.60 -32.95
CA GLU A 954 -20.91 23.90 -33.44
C GLU A 954 -21.96 23.69 -32.35
N ILE A 955 -23.22 23.71 -32.79
CA ILE A 955 -24.38 23.27 -32.02
C ILE A 955 -25.02 22.12 -32.79
N ASN A 956 -25.07 20.93 -32.20
CA ASN A 956 -25.61 19.72 -32.81
C ASN A 956 -26.76 19.15 -31.98
N MET A 957 -27.98 19.31 -32.49
CA MET A 957 -29.21 18.85 -31.84
C MET A 957 -29.50 17.36 -32.11
N GLY A 958 -28.83 16.76 -33.10
CA GLY A 958 -29.01 15.35 -33.49
C GLY A 958 -30.40 15.06 -34.07
N SER A 959 -30.90 13.85 -33.81
CA SER A 959 -32.22 13.38 -34.27
C SER A 959 -33.36 13.61 -33.26
N ASP A 960 -33.08 14.27 -32.14
CA ASP A 960 -34.03 14.48 -31.04
C ASP A 960 -34.55 15.93 -31.11
N THR A 961 -35.44 16.19 -32.07
CA THR A 961 -35.79 17.55 -32.48
C THR A 961 -36.82 18.25 -31.57
N ASP A 962 -37.37 17.55 -30.57
CA ASP A 962 -38.53 18.02 -29.82
C ASP A 962 -38.20 19.17 -28.83
N GLY A 963 -38.11 20.38 -29.36
CA GLY A 963 -37.90 21.61 -28.60
C GLY A 963 -36.61 22.37 -28.91
N ALA A 964 -35.87 22.02 -29.97
CA ALA A 964 -34.66 22.71 -30.45
C ALA A 964 -34.95 24.11 -31.05
N VAL A 965 -35.53 25.01 -30.25
CA VAL A 965 -35.96 26.35 -30.65
C VAL A 965 -35.11 27.42 -29.96
N LYS A 966 -34.91 28.55 -30.67
CA LYS A 966 -34.16 29.72 -30.22
C LYS A 966 -32.69 29.32 -29.96
N LEU A 967 -31.91 29.19 -31.03
CA LEU A 967 -30.50 28.72 -31.01
C LEU A 967 -29.58 29.85 -31.52
N ALA A 968 -28.38 30.01 -30.93
CA ALA A 968 -27.47 31.11 -31.33
C ALA A 968 -25.99 30.86 -31.02
N GLY A 969 -25.08 31.68 -31.59
CA GLY A 969 -23.68 31.72 -31.16
C GLY A 969 -23.50 32.33 -29.78
N ILE A 970 -23.93 33.57 -29.56
CA ILE A 970 -23.71 34.30 -28.29
C ILE A 970 -24.86 34.10 -27.30
N VAL A 971 -26.08 34.58 -27.62
CA VAL A 971 -27.22 34.53 -26.68
C VAL A 971 -28.47 33.97 -27.35
N SER A 972 -29.02 32.87 -26.82
CA SER A 972 -30.15 32.22 -27.48
C SER A 972 -31.51 32.88 -27.14
N TYR A 973 -31.73 33.24 -25.88
CA TYR A 973 -32.99 33.86 -25.43
C TYR A 973 -32.77 34.93 -24.37
N MET A 974 -33.48 36.05 -24.53
CA MET A 974 -33.34 37.22 -23.68
C MET A 974 -34.71 37.79 -23.29
N ASN A 975 -35.05 37.74 -22.00
CA ASN A 975 -36.28 38.30 -21.46
C ASN A 975 -35.99 39.53 -20.59
N GLY A 976 -36.23 40.74 -21.11
CA GLY A 976 -35.98 42.00 -20.38
C GLY A 976 -37.02 42.37 -19.30
N ASN A 977 -37.98 41.48 -19.01
CA ASN A 977 -38.97 41.61 -17.93
C ASN A 977 -39.84 42.90 -17.93
N ASN A 978 -39.90 43.61 -19.06
CA ASN A 978 -40.55 44.90 -19.33
C ASN A 978 -39.89 46.14 -18.71
N THR A 979 -38.88 45.97 -17.84
CA THR A 979 -38.23 47.08 -17.11
C THR A 979 -36.77 47.28 -17.49
N GLU A 980 -36.12 46.27 -18.07
CA GLU A 980 -34.67 46.23 -18.22
C GLU A 980 -34.22 46.45 -19.67
N ASP A 981 -33.04 47.05 -19.80
CA ASP A 981 -32.37 47.28 -21.07
C ASP A 981 -31.39 46.14 -21.39
N ILE A 982 -31.24 45.81 -22.69
CA ILE A 982 -30.35 44.74 -23.18
C ILE A 982 -29.34 45.33 -24.18
N HIS A 983 -28.05 45.03 -23.99
CA HIS A 983 -26.98 45.60 -24.81
C HIS A 983 -26.00 44.51 -25.26
N LEU A 984 -25.92 44.28 -26.57
CA LEU A 984 -24.86 43.48 -27.20
C LEU A 984 -23.93 44.44 -27.96
N LYS A 985 -22.64 44.42 -27.64
CA LYS A 985 -21.66 45.37 -28.16
C LYS A 985 -20.36 44.66 -28.57
N GLY A 986 -19.85 44.94 -29.77
CA GLY A 986 -18.52 44.46 -30.19
C GLY A 986 -18.37 42.93 -30.26
N CYS A 987 -19.49 42.18 -30.29
CA CYS A 987 -19.49 40.72 -30.26
C CYS A 987 -19.32 40.14 -31.66
N SER A 988 -18.62 39.01 -31.82
CA SER A 988 -18.39 38.39 -33.12
C SER A 988 -18.58 36.88 -33.12
N VAL A 989 -19.20 36.34 -34.17
CA VAL A 989 -19.30 34.88 -34.40
C VAL A 989 -18.72 34.54 -35.76
N SER A 990 -17.72 33.66 -35.82
CA SER A 990 -17.17 33.15 -37.08
C SER A 990 -17.21 31.62 -37.14
N ASP A 991 -17.26 31.08 -38.36
CA ASP A 991 -17.01 29.66 -38.64
C ASP A 991 -17.88 28.74 -37.76
N PHE A 992 -19.18 29.01 -37.79
CA PHE A 992 -20.15 28.53 -36.81
C PHE A 992 -21.26 27.74 -37.49
N THR A 993 -21.49 26.51 -37.00
CA THR A 993 -22.50 25.60 -37.55
C THR A 993 -23.58 25.27 -36.52
N ILE A 994 -24.84 25.40 -36.90
CA ILE A 994 -25.98 24.83 -36.16
C ILE A 994 -26.57 23.70 -37.00
N ASP A 995 -26.56 22.48 -36.47
CA ASP A 995 -27.12 21.29 -37.09
C ASP A 995 -28.33 20.80 -36.27
N GLY A 996 -29.54 21.01 -36.80
CA GLY A 996 -30.77 20.36 -36.33
C GLY A 996 -31.72 21.20 -35.47
N GLY A 997 -31.79 22.52 -35.68
CA GLY A 997 -32.80 23.35 -35.01
C GLY A 997 -34.17 23.34 -35.68
N SER A 998 -35.18 23.89 -35.00
CA SER A 998 -36.57 23.98 -35.50
C SER A 998 -37.05 25.40 -35.82
N TYR A 999 -36.68 26.40 -35.00
CA TYR A 999 -37.27 27.77 -35.07
C TYR A 999 -36.37 28.82 -34.38
N ASN A 1000 -36.34 30.06 -34.87
CA ASN A 1000 -35.52 31.18 -34.36
C ASN A 1000 -34.01 30.86 -34.23
N ILE A 1001 -33.38 30.40 -35.31
CA ILE A 1001 -31.96 30.01 -35.32
C ILE A 1001 -31.12 31.18 -35.84
N ALA A 1002 -30.05 31.54 -35.14
CA ALA A 1002 -29.26 32.73 -35.46
C ALA A 1002 -27.75 32.50 -35.40
N GLY A 1003 -26.97 33.28 -36.17
CA GLY A 1003 -25.52 33.34 -35.99
C GLY A 1003 -25.12 34.01 -34.67
N LEU A 1004 -25.58 35.23 -34.41
CA LEU A 1004 -25.24 36.01 -33.21
C LEU A 1004 -26.19 35.73 -32.03
N ALA A 1005 -27.50 35.97 -32.21
CA ALA A 1005 -28.47 35.95 -31.11
C ALA A 1005 -29.90 35.55 -31.54
N GLY A 1006 -30.54 34.68 -30.75
CA GLY A 1006 -31.74 33.93 -31.16
C GLY A 1006 -33.04 34.72 -31.02
N TYR A 1007 -33.42 35.12 -29.80
CA TYR A 1007 -34.66 35.86 -29.58
C TYR A 1007 -34.67 36.80 -28.37
N ILE A 1008 -35.13 38.04 -28.58
CA ILE A 1008 -35.40 39.04 -27.52
C ILE A 1008 -36.91 39.19 -27.28
N ILE A 1009 -37.32 39.27 -26.02
CA ILE A 1009 -38.69 39.59 -25.61
C ILE A 1009 -38.75 40.52 -24.40
N LYS A 1010 -39.80 41.34 -24.32
CA LYS A 1010 -40.11 42.21 -23.16
C LYS A 1010 -38.93 43.09 -22.71
N ALA A 1011 -38.08 43.55 -23.62
CA ALA A 1011 -37.05 44.54 -23.30
C ALA A 1011 -37.68 45.94 -23.17
N LYS A 1012 -37.22 46.75 -22.21
CA LYS A 1012 -37.53 48.19 -22.16
C LYS A 1012 -36.82 48.94 -23.30
N SER A 1013 -35.58 48.55 -23.60
CA SER A 1013 -34.90 48.91 -24.84
C SER A 1013 -33.87 47.84 -25.17
N PHE A 1014 -33.45 47.78 -26.43
CA PHE A 1014 -32.24 47.01 -26.75
C PHE A 1014 -31.37 47.68 -27.81
N ILE A 1015 -30.06 47.50 -27.64
CA ILE A 1015 -29.02 48.00 -28.53
C ILE A 1015 -28.14 46.82 -28.92
N ILE A 1016 -27.96 46.63 -30.22
CA ILE A 1016 -27.02 45.67 -30.80
C ILE A 1016 -26.07 46.49 -31.68
N GLU A 1017 -24.82 46.66 -31.27
CA GLU A 1017 -23.90 47.55 -31.96
C GLU A 1017 -22.48 46.99 -32.15
N ASN A 1018 -21.85 47.36 -33.27
CA ASN A 1018 -20.49 46.96 -33.65
C ASN A 1018 -20.30 45.42 -33.65
N CYS A 1019 -21.38 44.66 -33.81
CA CYS A 1019 -21.37 43.19 -33.76
C CYS A 1019 -21.25 42.59 -35.17
N GLN A 1020 -20.63 41.41 -35.28
CA GLN A 1020 -20.24 40.84 -36.57
C GLN A 1020 -20.55 39.33 -36.66
N THR A 1021 -20.97 38.86 -37.84
CA THR A 1021 -21.03 37.42 -38.14
C THR A 1021 -20.34 37.08 -39.46
N SER A 1022 -19.73 35.89 -39.51
CA SER A 1022 -19.10 35.36 -40.72
C SER A 1022 -19.13 33.83 -40.79
N ASN A 1023 -19.20 33.28 -42.01
CA ASN A 1023 -19.14 31.83 -42.26
C ASN A 1023 -20.13 31.02 -41.39
N ILE A 1024 -21.42 31.34 -41.52
CA ILE A 1024 -22.50 30.77 -40.70
C ILE A 1024 -23.24 29.69 -41.50
N THR A 1025 -23.38 28.50 -40.92
CA THR A 1025 -24.16 27.39 -41.52
C THR A 1025 -25.29 26.98 -40.59
N LEU A 1026 -26.54 27.05 -41.05
CA LEU A 1026 -27.73 26.67 -40.28
C LEU A 1026 -28.47 25.53 -41.00
N LYS A 1027 -28.70 24.41 -40.31
CA LYS A 1027 -29.50 23.28 -40.81
C LYS A 1027 -30.73 23.06 -39.93
N VAL A 1028 -31.88 22.86 -40.56
CA VAL A 1028 -33.21 22.73 -39.96
C VAL A 1028 -33.75 21.34 -40.27
N SER A 1029 -33.92 20.49 -39.26
CA SER A 1029 -34.23 19.07 -39.42
C SER A 1029 -35.59 18.62 -38.86
N ASP A 1030 -36.32 19.51 -38.17
CA ASP A 1030 -37.52 19.13 -37.41
C ASP A 1030 -38.81 19.11 -38.25
N ALA A 1031 -39.21 17.91 -38.69
CA ALA A 1031 -40.43 17.69 -39.47
C ALA A 1031 -41.72 18.21 -38.80
N LYS A 1032 -41.74 18.41 -37.46
CA LYS A 1032 -42.86 19.02 -36.72
C LYS A 1032 -43.18 20.45 -37.18
N TYR A 1033 -42.22 21.13 -37.79
CA TYR A 1033 -42.34 22.52 -38.29
C TYR A 1033 -42.36 22.61 -39.83
N ALA A 1034 -42.57 21.48 -40.53
CA ALA A 1034 -42.67 21.47 -41.99
C ALA A 1034 -43.70 22.49 -42.50
N ASN A 1035 -43.31 23.29 -43.50
CA ASN A 1035 -44.11 24.37 -44.09
C ASN A 1035 -44.54 25.51 -43.13
N ARG A 1036 -43.92 25.64 -41.94
CA ARG A 1036 -44.11 26.83 -41.08
C ARG A 1036 -43.09 27.92 -41.43
N VAL A 1037 -43.45 29.17 -41.16
CA VAL A 1037 -42.50 30.31 -41.25
C VAL A 1037 -41.36 30.07 -40.26
N ASN A 1038 -40.12 30.37 -40.66
CA ASN A 1038 -38.93 30.12 -39.86
C ASN A 1038 -38.07 31.39 -39.81
N TYR A 1039 -38.03 32.04 -38.64
CA TYR A 1039 -37.33 33.31 -38.43
C TYR A 1039 -35.83 33.08 -38.15
N SER A 1040 -35.12 32.47 -39.10
CA SER A 1040 -33.69 32.16 -38.98
C SER A 1040 -32.83 33.11 -39.82
N SER A 1041 -31.64 33.48 -39.33
CA SER A 1041 -30.78 34.46 -39.99
C SER A 1041 -29.30 34.26 -39.66
N ALA A 1042 -28.42 34.69 -40.57
CA ALA A 1042 -26.98 34.75 -40.35
C ALA A 1042 -26.57 35.64 -39.15
N PHE A 1043 -27.42 36.58 -38.74
CA PHE A 1043 -27.14 37.49 -37.62
C PHE A 1043 -28.11 37.28 -36.45
N PHE A 1044 -29.39 37.59 -36.60
CA PHE A 1044 -30.34 37.65 -35.48
C PHE A 1044 -31.66 36.96 -35.80
N GLY A 1045 -32.19 36.13 -34.90
CA GLY A 1045 -33.37 35.31 -35.20
C GLY A 1045 -34.66 36.15 -35.30
N CYS A 1046 -35.26 36.49 -34.16
CA CYS A 1046 -36.47 37.30 -34.10
C CYS A 1046 -36.57 38.09 -32.80
N PHE A 1047 -37.42 39.11 -32.72
CA PHE A 1047 -37.73 39.81 -31.48
C PHE A 1047 -39.22 40.12 -31.36
N GLY A 1048 -39.77 40.04 -30.15
CA GLY A 1048 -41.20 40.21 -29.88
C GLY A 1048 -41.47 41.12 -28.69
N VAL A 1049 -42.56 41.90 -28.77
CA VAL A 1049 -42.90 42.89 -27.73
C VAL A 1049 -44.37 42.79 -27.37
N THR A 1050 -44.66 42.12 -26.24
CA THR A 1050 -46.01 41.73 -25.84
C THR A 1050 -46.37 42.23 -24.43
N ALA A 1051 -46.77 43.50 -24.35
CA ALA A 1051 -47.70 44.01 -23.33
C ALA A 1051 -48.26 45.41 -23.70
N SER A 1052 -47.41 46.29 -24.24
CA SER A 1052 -47.75 47.70 -24.52
C SER A 1052 -46.70 48.34 -25.45
N LYS A 1053 -46.98 49.53 -25.98
CA LYS A 1053 -46.08 50.32 -26.87
C LYS A 1053 -44.90 50.97 -26.12
N GLN A 1054 -44.28 50.27 -25.16
CA GLN A 1054 -43.42 50.88 -24.13
C GLN A 1054 -41.90 50.78 -24.36
N ALA A 1055 -41.42 50.16 -25.44
CA ALA A 1055 -39.97 50.14 -25.68
C ALA A 1055 -39.47 51.56 -26.04
N SER A 1056 -38.45 52.05 -25.33
CA SER A 1056 -37.94 53.41 -25.53
C SER A 1056 -36.98 53.55 -26.71
N SER A 1057 -36.33 52.45 -27.13
CA SER A 1057 -35.48 52.40 -28.31
C SER A 1057 -35.16 50.95 -28.72
N VAL A 1058 -35.09 50.71 -30.02
CA VAL A 1058 -34.53 49.50 -30.63
C VAL A 1058 -33.48 49.94 -31.64
N VAL A 1059 -32.22 49.58 -31.42
CA VAL A 1059 -31.08 50.10 -32.20
C VAL A 1059 -30.18 48.98 -32.69
N PHE A 1060 -29.98 48.92 -34.00
CA PHE A 1060 -28.90 48.20 -34.67
C PHE A 1060 -27.92 49.24 -35.22
N LYS A 1061 -26.63 49.15 -34.89
CA LYS A 1061 -25.63 50.16 -35.29
C LYS A 1061 -24.28 49.55 -35.63
N ASN A 1062 -23.72 49.85 -36.79
CA ASN A 1062 -22.43 49.37 -37.28
C ASN A 1062 -22.30 47.83 -37.24
N ASN A 1063 -23.39 47.10 -37.53
CA ASN A 1063 -23.37 45.63 -37.52
C ASN A 1063 -23.02 45.08 -38.90
N THR A 1064 -22.30 43.97 -38.95
CA THR A 1064 -21.82 43.40 -40.23
C THR A 1064 -22.10 41.90 -40.33
N VAL A 1065 -22.55 41.48 -41.50
CA VAL A 1065 -22.63 40.06 -41.90
C VAL A 1065 -21.70 39.90 -43.10
N SER A 1066 -20.91 38.83 -43.14
CA SER A 1066 -19.86 38.67 -44.16
C SER A 1066 -19.54 37.20 -44.45
N GLY A 1067 -18.78 36.94 -45.52
CA GLY A 1067 -18.42 35.57 -45.90
C GLY A 1067 -19.64 34.73 -46.29
N THR A 1068 -19.55 33.41 -46.11
CA THR A 1068 -20.61 32.50 -46.56
C THR A 1068 -21.73 32.36 -45.52
N TYR A 1069 -22.98 32.46 -45.96
CA TYR A 1069 -24.15 32.03 -45.20
C TYR A 1069 -24.83 30.87 -45.91
N THR A 1070 -24.94 29.72 -45.24
CA THR A 1070 -25.64 28.54 -45.76
C THR A 1070 -26.86 28.23 -44.90
N TYR A 1071 -28.01 28.06 -45.52
CA TYR A 1071 -29.24 27.62 -44.89
C TYR A 1071 -29.73 26.33 -45.56
N ASP A 1072 -29.95 25.28 -44.78
CA ASP A 1072 -30.54 24.02 -45.24
C ASP A 1072 -31.82 23.69 -44.46
N GLY A 1073 -32.97 23.93 -45.10
CA GLY A 1073 -34.29 23.51 -44.63
C GLY A 1073 -34.90 22.39 -45.49
N THR A 1074 -34.09 21.63 -46.23
CA THR A 1074 -34.59 20.55 -47.11
C THR A 1074 -35.37 19.49 -46.34
N ALA A 1075 -34.89 19.10 -45.15
CA ALA A 1075 -35.54 18.13 -44.26
C ALA A 1075 -36.93 18.56 -43.75
N VAL A 1076 -37.29 19.84 -43.89
CA VAL A 1076 -38.59 20.40 -43.47
C VAL A 1076 -39.40 21.02 -44.63
N ASN A 1077 -39.02 20.73 -45.88
CA ASN A 1077 -39.62 21.27 -47.11
C ASN A 1077 -39.52 22.81 -47.27
N LEU A 1078 -38.58 23.48 -46.59
CA LEU A 1078 -38.35 24.93 -46.73
C LEU A 1078 -37.29 25.28 -47.80
N GLY A 1079 -36.66 24.28 -48.41
CA GLY A 1079 -35.58 24.46 -49.40
C GLY A 1079 -34.23 24.77 -48.75
N SER A 1080 -33.20 24.95 -49.58
CA SER A 1080 -31.85 25.31 -49.14
C SER A 1080 -31.21 26.34 -50.08
N PHE A 1081 -30.30 27.15 -49.55
CA PHE A 1081 -29.57 28.16 -50.29
C PHE A 1081 -28.22 28.49 -49.62
N THR A 1082 -27.32 29.08 -50.40
CA THR A 1082 -26.03 29.60 -49.93
C THR A 1082 -25.78 30.98 -50.53
N ILE A 1083 -25.50 31.96 -49.68
CA ILE A 1083 -25.04 33.30 -50.06
C ILE A 1083 -23.53 33.32 -49.86
N SER A 1084 -22.75 33.37 -50.94
CA SER A 1084 -21.28 33.28 -50.89
C SER A 1084 -20.60 34.51 -50.27
N ASP A 1085 -21.27 35.66 -50.30
CA ASP A 1085 -20.85 36.91 -49.65
C ASP A 1085 -22.07 37.62 -49.06
N ALA A 1086 -22.43 37.24 -47.84
CA ALA A 1086 -23.61 37.75 -47.14
C ALA A 1086 -23.58 39.27 -46.87
N GLY A 1087 -22.41 39.92 -47.00
CA GLY A 1087 -22.28 41.38 -46.90
C GLY A 1087 -22.68 42.14 -48.17
N LYS A 1088 -23.05 41.43 -49.24
CA LYS A 1088 -23.50 42.00 -50.53
C LYS A 1088 -24.93 41.64 -50.93
N ALA A 1089 -25.70 40.98 -50.06
CA ALA A 1089 -27.13 40.73 -50.30
C ALA A 1089 -27.90 42.07 -50.31
N ASP A 1090 -28.80 42.25 -51.28
CA ASP A 1090 -29.51 43.52 -51.52
C ASP A 1090 -30.97 43.47 -51.02
N ASP A 1091 -31.55 44.65 -50.76
CA ASP A 1091 -32.94 44.81 -50.32
C ASP A 1091 -33.96 44.29 -51.36
N SER A 1092 -33.55 44.04 -52.60
CA SER A 1092 -34.41 43.44 -53.64
C SER A 1092 -34.69 41.93 -53.44
N ASP A 1093 -33.84 41.20 -52.71
CA ASP A 1093 -34.07 39.79 -52.34
C ASP A 1093 -35.13 39.62 -51.23
N TYR A 1094 -35.55 40.71 -50.58
CA TYR A 1094 -36.43 40.68 -49.38
C TYR A 1094 -37.92 40.42 -49.69
N ASN A 1095 -38.34 40.31 -50.96
CA ASN A 1095 -39.75 40.05 -51.28
C ASN A 1095 -40.24 38.65 -50.84
N THR A 1096 -39.32 37.76 -50.47
CA THR A 1096 -39.59 36.58 -49.62
C THR A 1096 -38.91 36.79 -48.27
N PHE A 1097 -39.70 36.99 -47.21
CA PHE A 1097 -39.26 37.50 -45.90
C PHE A 1097 -38.53 36.45 -45.03
N VAL A 1098 -37.46 35.86 -45.56
CA VAL A 1098 -36.67 34.77 -44.95
C VAL A 1098 -35.17 35.12 -44.90
N CYS A 1099 -34.75 36.26 -45.48
CA CYS A 1099 -33.34 36.53 -45.80
C CYS A 1099 -32.87 37.99 -45.62
N ALA A 1100 -33.39 38.75 -44.65
CA ALA A 1100 -32.70 39.99 -44.28
C ALA A 1100 -31.40 39.63 -43.51
N PRO A 1101 -30.21 40.15 -43.89
CA PRO A 1101 -28.96 39.74 -43.27
C PRO A 1101 -28.92 40.00 -41.76
N LEU A 1102 -29.53 41.10 -41.31
CA LEU A 1102 -29.50 41.54 -39.91
C LEU A 1102 -30.56 40.90 -39.01
N PHE A 1103 -31.73 40.46 -39.50
CA PHE A 1103 -32.69 39.69 -38.69
C PHE A 1103 -33.69 38.87 -39.53
N GLY A 1104 -34.21 37.76 -38.98
CA GLY A 1104 -35.12 36.85 -39.72
C GLY A 1104 -36.53 37.40 -39.92
N ASP A 1105 -37.24 37.69 -38.82
CA ASP A 1105 -38.57 38.34 -38.81
C ASP A 1105 -38.82 38.99 -37.43
N CYS A 1106 -39.98 39.60 -37.23
CA CYS A 1106 -40.32 40.37 -36.02
C CYS A 1106 -41.79 40.26 -35.61
N ASP A 1107 -42.03 39.72 -34.41
CA ASP A 1107 -43.39 39.68 -33.80
C ASP A 1107 -43.84 41.08 -33.29
N ALA A 1108 -42.94 42.08 -33.23
CA ALA A 1108 -43.20 43.41 -32.68
C ALA A 1108 -43.83 44.39 -33.69
N THR A 1109 -45.06 44.10 -34.12
CA THR A 1109 -45.80 44.82 -35.19
C THR A 1109 -46.18 46.29 -34.91
N SER A 1110 -45.68 46.92 -33.85
CA SER A 1110 -46.16 48.22 -33.35
C SER A 1110 -45.09 49.21 -32.89
N MET A 1111 -43.83 49.00 -33.28
CA MET A 1111 -42.71 49.87 -32.89
C MET A 1111 -41.85 50.32 -34.09
N ASP A 1112 -41.06 51.36 -33.85
CA ASP A 1112 -40.00 51.78 -34.74
C ASP A 1112 -38.68 51.10 -34.36
N ILE A 1113 -37.86 50.77 -35.35
CA ILE A 1113 -36.47 50.30 -35.17
C ILE A 1113 -35.51 51.26 -35.87
N THR A 1114 -34.34 51.49 -35.27
CA THR A 1114 -33.27 52.27 -35.88
C THR A 1114 -32.17 51.33 -36.37
N ILE A 1115 -31.81 51.42 -37.65
CA ILE A 1115 -30.68 50.70 -38.25
C ILE A 1115 -29.75 51.74 -38.89
N ASP A 1116 -28.52 51.85 -38.40
CA ASP A 1116 -27.51 52.80 -38.89
C ASP A 1116 -28.05 54.21 -39.09
N ASP A 1117 -28.61 54.75 -38.00
CA ASP A 1117 -29.23 56.06 -37.85
C ASP A 1117 -30.47 56.32 -38.76
N LYS A 1118 -30.94 55.32 -39.52
CA LYS A 1118 -32.23 55.32 -40.26
C LYS A 1118 -33.34 54.68 -39.45
N VAL A 1119 -34.53 55.29 -39.42
CA VAL A 1119 -35.70 54.76 -38.71
C VAL A 1119 -36.62 53.99 -39.66
N TYR A 1120 -37.07 52.81 -39.24
CA TYR A 1120 -38.01 51.94 -39.95
C TYR A 1120 -39.25 51.71 -39.10
N THR A 1121 -40.43 51.74 -39.71
CA THR A 1121 -41.73 51.51 -39.05
C THR A 1121 -42.42 50.31 -39.67
N TYR A 1122 -43.10 49.51 -38.85
CA TYR A 1122 -43.87 48.36 -39.33
C TYR A 1122 -45.14 48.79 -40.09
N ASN A 1123 -45.30 48.33 -41.33
CA ASN A 1123 -46.46 48.62 -42.19
C ASN A 1123 -46.70 47.46 -43.18
N ASN A 1124 -47.96 47.04 -43.37
CA ASN A 1124 -48.37 45.97 -44.28
C ASN A 1124 -47.51 44.68 -44.20
N GLY A 1125 -47.21 44.23 -42.98
CA GLY A 1125 -46.49 42.97 -42.75
C GLY A 1125 -44.97 43.07 -42.77
N LYS A 1126 -44.37 44.26 -42.96
CA LYS A 1126 -42.91 44.44 -42.99
C LYS A 1126 -42.45 45.77 -42.40
N TYR A 1127 -41.18 45.85 -42.02
CA TYR A 1127 -40.54 47.13 -41.72
C TYR A 1127 -40.22 47.88 -43.00
N ILE A 1128 -40.61 49.16 -43.05
CA ILE A 1128 -40.35 50.07 -44.17
C ILE A 1128 -39.62 51.30 -43.61
N GLN A 1129 -38.56 51.74 -44.28
CA GLN A 1129 -37.85 52.95 -43.88
C GLN A 1129 -38.83 54.14 -43.91
N LYS A 1130 -38.85 54.94 -42.84
CA LYS A 1130 -39.50 56.25 -42.86
C LYS A 1130 -38.77 57.12 -43.90
N GLN A 1131 -39.50 57.55 -44.93
CA GLN A 1131 -39.09 58.71 -45.71
C GLN A 1131 -39.22 59.94 -44.80
N ASN A 1132 -38.17 60.77 -44.78
CA ASN A 1132 -38.10 61.98 -43.94
C ASN A 1132 -39.12 63.03 -44.36
#